data_AF-A0A7J6P6N3-F1
#
_entry.id   AF-A0A7J6P6N3-F1
#
_cell.length_a   1.000
_cell.length_b   1.000
_cell.length_c   1.000
_cell.angle_alpha   90.00
_cell.angle_beta   90.00
_cell.angle_gamma   90.00
#
_symmetry.space_group_name_H-M   'P 1'
#
loop_
_entity.id
_entity.type
_entity.pdbx_description
1 polymer ?
#
loop_
_entity_poly.entity_id
_entity_poly.type
_entity_poly.pdbx_seq_one_letter_code
_entity_poly.pdbx_strand_id
1 'polypeptide(L)'
;MAVRRPSTVAKEERRPSGGRSMSSIDVDALPAPQTGIPKKKNVFEKVWYWHKTQWRGANLFECLLLVAVALALWWVVPSGLPPKTWHIFVLFLVTILGAIMEPLPMSGVCLVMLAIIALTQTLTTAEMLSGFGNDTVWLIVFAFFISSGFVSTGLGKRICFYVLKLVGTTTLGLAYGFCLCELILAIAIPSSTARAAGIMLPILQPLLEEGFSSTPKQGTEKLIGKYLVLVEAAANAISSISWLTGGAWNALMAKFMLHEGVNVGWVEWAYSMAPVGIFPLAVAPLVIFLIFPPEIKKTPEARSIAENKLKEMGSMSAGEIQMTIVFIFVVLLWILSSMLKDIFPFSTAAVASVGVACLLLLGIINVKDDIVSNQGAFDLLIWFGEKGFFDWFASLINLSGMSPVPVTILITFIFYATQYAFASITAHVSALFPVFLSIMQQAGVPMEMGCRALAYTTLSGHLTPYTSSSNPPLFAMGYVKTGEWWLLGVILFVVNMCLLMSSPSGGMNSSEEGRPQSAKESISISTTPPRTSYLEGAVGGACPPENKPTGDALDSPTNVREFRFWSSARRWHRDVWPGIHIPVALLILGLGLVLWWLVPSGLSPQVWHTFVVFFCTIVGAVFEPLPLTGVCLVSIALATLTGALTEDQVLSGFADAAVWLVIFAFFISSAFVATGLGRRICFIVFKYLGSTTIGLAYGICICGVILGLGIPSATAKAVGILLPIIEPLLKEAFQSDPAMGTQRRIGIYLVMVQNAATSMSAICWLTAGAWNALMVKFMADAGVELTWLGWAYSLAPVVLVALAAVPLLIFALCRPEIVRTPEARTAAEERLRQIATEVATLGVAALLMLGVIDVKRDIVSDSGAFDLLIWFAVLVMYAAQLEKAGFWSWLSGKINLRSLSPYPCLCVICLLFTLSQYAFASITARVAALYPAFVQISVSAGVPVQVACRALAVCTWAGHITPYSCTSNPAYYGLGYVTSKRWWLVGIVVMVVNFIILVTVGFGYWWILGYWK
;
A
#
# COMPACT_ATOMS: atom_id res chain seq x y z
N MET A 1 2.10 -67.51 -11.49
CA MET A 1 0.81 -68.10 -11.92
C MET A 1 -0.33 -67.34 -11.24
N ALA A 2 -1.55 -67.41 -11.77
CA ALA A 2 -2.66 -66.54 -11.36
C ALA A 2 -3.64 -67.21 -10.38
N VAL A 3 -4.25 -66.40 -9.51
CA VAL A 3 -5.50 -66.71 -8.80
C VAL A 3 -6.41 -65.47 -8.90
N ARG A 4 -7.73 -65.69 -8.93
CA ARG A 4 -8.77 -64.67 -9.21
C ARG A 4 -9.20 -63.92 -7.94
N ARG A 5 -9.85 -62.75 -8.12
CA ARG A 5 -10.75 -62.15 -7.11
C ARG A 5 -11.93 -63.11 -6.84
N PRO A 6 -12.59 -62.99 -5.68
CA PRO A 6 -14.01 -62.60 -5.73
C PRO A 6 -14.41 -61.51 -4.72
N SER A 7 -15.71 -61.25 -4.67
CA SER A 7 -16.41 -60.06 -4.18
C SER A 7 -16.84 -60.08 -2.70
N THR A 8 -16.89 -58.88 -2.09
CA THR A 8 -17.89 -58.34 -1.14
C THR A 8 -18.53 -59.24 -0.05
N VAL A 9 -18.55 -58.74 1.20
CA VAL A 9 -19.77 -58.42 1.99
C VAL A 9 -19.34 -57.43 3.11
N ALA A 10 -20.24 -56.56 3.57
CA ALA A 10 -19.98 -55.57 4.62
C ALA A 10 -20.47 -56.04 6.01
N LYS A 11 -19.90 -55.47 7.07
CA LYS A 11 -20.50 -55.41 8.42
C LYS A 11 -19.96 -54.18 9.17
N GLU A 12 -20.84 -53.55 9.96
CA GLU A 12 -20.50 -52.42 10.82
C GLU A 12 -19.91 -52.90 12.16
N GLU A 13 -19.06 -52.08 12.79
CA GLU A 13 -19.42 -51.44 14.07
C GLU A 13 -18.40 -50.36 14.54
N ARG A 14 -18.94 -49.34 15.22
CA ARG A 14 -18.37 -48.46 16.27
C ARG A 14 -16.89 -48.01 16.19
N ARG A 15 -16.69 -46.70 16.00
CA ARG A 15 -15.49 -45.97 16.46
C ARG A 15 -15.46 -45.89 18.00
N PRO A 16 -14.27 -45.68 18.59
CA PRO A 16 -14.03 -44.36 19.18
C PRO A 16 -12.73 -43.66 18.72
N SER A 17 -12.65 -42.38 19.08
CA SER A 17 -11.58 -41.38 18.88
C SER A 17 -10.12 -41.85 18.91
N GLY A 18 -9.29 -41.27 18.00
CA GLY A 18 -7.85 -41.10 18.24
C GLY A 18 -6.97 -41.13 16.98
N GLY A 19 -6.43 -39.98 16.57
CA GLY A 19 -5.34 -39.88 15.58
C GLY A 19 -5.73 -40.06 14.10
N ARG A 20 -5.56 -38.99 13.30
CA ARG A 20 -5.42 -39.10 11.84
C ARG A 20 -4.03 -38.64 11.45
N SER A 21 -3.24 -39.54 10.85
CA SER A 21 -2.07 -39.16 10.08
C SER A 21 -2.49 -38.29 8.88
N MET A 22 -1.71 -37.26 8.57
CA MET A 22 -1.95 -36.43 7.39
C MET A 22 -1.34 -37.10 6.15
N SER A 23 -1.96 -38.22 5.74
CA SER A 23 -1.58 -39.07 4.62
C SER A 23 -2.64 -38.97 3.51
N SER A 24 -2.17 -38.93 2.25
CA SER A 24 -2.94 -38.70 1.00
C SER A 24 -3.80 -37.44 0.98
N ILE A 25 -3.39 -36.46 0.17
CA ILE A 25 -4.30 -35.44 -0.36
C ILE A 25 -5.24 -36.15 -1.33
N ASP A 26 -6.56 -36.03 -1.13
CA ASP A 26 -7.56 -36.59 -2.05
C ASP A 26 -7.57 -35.76 -3.34
N VAL A 27 -7.03 -36.33 -4.42
CA VAL A 27 -6.82 -35.62 -5.70
C VAL A 27 -8.15 -35.37 -6.42
N ASP A 28 -9.15 -36.21 -6.16
CA ASP A 28 -10.49 -36.14 -6.77
C ASP A 28 -11.41 -35.08 -6.12
N ALA A 29 -10.91 -34.32 -5.13
CA ALA A 29 -11.64 -33.21 -4.50
C ALA A 29 -11.59 -31.89 -5.30
N LEU A 30 -10.94 -31.87 -6.47
CA LEU A 30 -11.02 -30.75 -7.42
C LEU A 30 -12.35 -30.82 -8.18
N PRO A 31 -13.10 -29.70 -8.33
CA PRO A 31 -14.31 -29.69 -9.16
C PRO A 31 -13.93 -30.02 -10.60
N ALA A 32 -14.55 -31.06 -11.15
CA ALA A 32 -14.22 -31.56 -12.48
C ALA A 32 -14.31 -30.43 -13.53
N PRO A 33 -13.24 -30.20 -14.34
CA PRO A 33 -13.24 -29.13 -15.32
C PRO A 33 -14.35 -29.40 -16.34
N GLN A 34 -15.29 -28.46 -16.49
CA GLN A 34 -16.47 -28.65 -17.34
C GLN A 34 -16.05 -29.01 -18.77
N THR A 35 -16.29 -30.27 -19.16
CA THR A 35 -15.67 -30.89 -20.33
C THR A 35 -16.33 -30.41 -21.63
N GLY A 36 -15.96 -29.22 -22.10
CA GLY A 36 -16.68 -28.51 -23.16
C GLY A 36 -15.86 -27.86 -24.27
N ILE A 37 -14.54 -28.08 -24.37
CA ILE A 37 -13.72 -27.46 -25.44
C ILE A 37 -13.77 -28.32 -26.73
N PRO A 38 -14.46 -27.89 -27.81
CA PRO A 38 -14.49 -28.64 -29.06
C PRO A 38 -13.12 -28.60 -29.75
N LYS A 39 -12.53 -29.78 -29.98
CA LYS A 39 -11.13 -29.92 -30.46
C LYS A 39 -10.88 -29.38 -31.88
N LYS A 40 -11.93 -29.16 -32.69
CA LYS A 40 -11.87 -28.60 -34.05
C LYS A 40 -12.48 -27.19 -34.11
N LYS A 41 -11.70 -26.19 -33.70
CA LYS A 41 -11.98 -24.76 -33.88
C LYS A 41 -10.68 -24.02 -34.19
N ASN A 42 -10.75 -23.02 -35.07
CA ASN A 42 -9.60 -22.19 -35.43
C ASN A 42 -9.17 -21.29 -34.25
N VAL A 43 -7.94 -20.77 -34.30
CA VAL A 43 -7.37 -19.94 -33.22
C VAL A 43 -8.31 -18.79 -32.85
N PHE A 44 -8.85 -18.09 -33.86
CA PHE A 44 -9.79 -16.98 -33.68
C PHE A 44 -11.07 -17.39 -32.94
N GLU A 45 -11.65 -18.55 -33.25
CA GLU A 45 -12.85 -19.05 -32.57
C GLU A 45 -12.57 -19.53 -31.14
N LYS A 46 -11.36 -20.05 -30.88
CA LYS A 46 -10.93 -20.43 -29.52
C LYS A 46 -10.76 -19.19 -28.66
N VAL A 47 -10.11 -18.15 -29.19
CA VAL A 47 -10.01 -16.82 -28.56
C VAL A 47 -11.40 -16.22 -28.32
N TRP A 48 -12.31 -16.29 -29.29
CA TRP A 48 -13.68 -15.78 -29.15
C TRP A 48 -14.54 -16.56 -28.14
N TYR A 49 -14.39 -17.89 -28.08
CA TYR A 49 -15.06 -18.71 -27.07
C TYR A 49 -14.52 -18.41 -25.67
N TRP A 50 -13.20 -18.29 -25.50
CA TRP A 50 -12.54 -17.86 -24.27
C TRP A 50 -12.99 -16.43 -23.86
N HIS A 51 -13.07 -15.49 -24.82
CA HIS A 51 -13.62 -14.15 -24.60
C HIS A 51 -15.06 -14.17 -24.07
N LYS A 52 -15.90 -15.10 -24.52
CA LYS A 52 -17.30 -15.21 -24.03
C LYS A 52 -17.50 -16.05 -22.76
N THR A 53 -16.49 -16.78 -22.28
CA THR A 53 -16.67 -17.78 -21.19
C THR A 53 -15.62 -17.78 -20.08
N GLN A 54 -14.50 -17.08 -20.26
CA GLN A 54 -13.34 -17.07 -19.35
C GLN A 54 -12.77 -15.66 -19.10
N TRP A 55 -12.98 -14.72 -20.03
CA TRP A 55 -12.45 -13.36 -19.95
C TRP A 55 -12.92 -12.59 -18.71
N ARG A 56 -11.96 -11.92 -18.06
CA ARG A 56 -12.17 -11.00 -16.92
C ARG A 56 -11.44 -9.67 -17.12
N GLY A 57 -10.93 -9.44 -18.33
CA GLY A 57 -10.21 -8.22 -18.69
C GLY A 57 -11.13 -7.07 -19.04
N ALA A 58 -10.53 -6.04 -19.63
CA ALA A 58 -11.24 -4.85 -20.07
C ALA A 58 -12.44 -5.16 -20.98
N ASN A 59 -13.51 -4.37 -20.91
CA ASN A 59 -14.59 -4.47 -21.88
C ASN A 59 -14.11 -3.99 -23.25
N LEU A 60 -13.79 -4.94 -24.13
CA LEU A 60 -13.10 -4.67 -25.39
C LEU A 60 -13.91 -3.75 -26.33
N PHE A 61 -15.24 -3.80 -26.28
CA PHE A 61 -16.09 -2.90 -27.09
C PHE A 61 -15.95 -1.44 -26.64
N GLU A 62 -16.00 -1.21 -25.33
CA GLU A 62 -15.90 0.13 -24.74
C GLU A 62 -14.48 0.68 -24.86
N CYS A 63 -13.46 -0.16 -24.69
CA CYS A 63 -12.07 0.17 -25.00
C CYS A 63 -11.87 0.56 -26.47
N LEU A 64 -12.49 -0.16 -27.41
CA LEU A 64 -12.44 0.19 -28.84
C LEU A 64 -13.17 1.50 -29.13
N LEU A 65 -14.27 1.80 -28.43
CA LEU A 65 -14.95 3.10 -28.54
C LEU A 65 -14.08 4.24 -28.01
N LEU A 66 -13.42 4.06 -26.86
CA LEU A 66 -12.49 5.05 -26.29
C LEU A 66 -11.30 5.31 -27.21
N VAL A 67 -10.70 4.25 -27.79
CA VAL A 67 -9.64 4.37 -28.80
C VAL A 67 -10.16 5.04 -30.07
N ALA A 68 -11.38 4.76 -30.52
CA ALA A 68 -11.99 5.43 -31.67
C ALA A 68 -12.23 6.92 -31.41
N VAL A 69 -12.68 7.31 -30.22
CA VAL A 69 -12.82 8.73 -29.80
C VAL A 69 -11.46 9.41 -29.73
N ALA A 70 -10.47 8.75 -29.12
CA ALA A 70 -9.09 9.26 -29.06
C ALA A 70 -8.56 9.57 -30.47
N LEU A 71 -8.63 8.59 -31.38
CA LEU A 71 -8.17 8.72 -32.76
C LEU A 71 -8.98 9.75 -33.55
N ALA A 72 -10.31 9.79 -33.39
CA ALA A 72 -11.16 10.75 -34.09
C ALA A 72 -10.85 12.21 -33.72
N LEU A 73 -10.42 12.48 -32.48
CA LEU A 73 -10.09 13.82 -32.02
C LEU A 73 -8.60 14.17 -32.19
N TRP A 74 -7.68 13.20 -32.15
CA TRP A 74 -6.23 13.43 -32.09
C TRP A 74 -5.70 14.43 -33.13
N TRP A 75 -6.14 14.31 -34.38
CA TRP A 75 -5.69 15.15 -35.49
C TRP A 75 -6.53 16.43 -35.70
N VAL A 76 -7.61 16.63 -34.94
CA VAL A 76 -8.56 17.75 -35.09
C VAL A 76 -8.16 18.93 -34.18
N VAL A 77 -6.91 19.38 -34.30
CA VAL A 77 -6.37 20.48 -33.46
C VAL A 77 -7.07 21.81 -33.80
N PRO A 78 -7.72 22.49 -32.84
CA PRO A 78 -8.36 23.79 -33.07
C PRO A 78 -7.36 24.89 -33.43
N SER A 79 -7.75 25.79 -34.34
CA SER A 79 -6.89 26.91 -34.77
C SER A 79 -6.58 27.85 -33.60
N GLY A 80 -5.31 27.92 -33.21
CA GLY A 80 -4.80 28.76 -32.12
C GLY A 80 -4.27 27.99 -30.91
N LEU A 81 -4.49 26.68 -30.82
CA LEU A 81 -4.00 25.85 -29.71
C LEU A 81 -2.70 25.11 -30.09
N PRO A 82 -1.69 25.02 -29.20
CA PRO A 82 -0.53 24.15 -29.41
C PRO A 82 -0.95 22.67 -29.49
N PRO A 83 -0.43 21.88 -30.46
CA PRO A 83 -0.80 20.46 -30.59
C PRO A 83 -0.53 19.62 -29.33
N LYS A 84 0.52 19.93 -28.56
CA LYS A 84 0.81 19.26 -27.27
C LYS A 84 -0.37 19.40 -26.30
N THR A 85 -0.94 20.61 -26.19
CA THR A 85 -2.10 20.91 -25.33
C THR A 85 -3.36 20.20 -25.81
N TRP A 86 -3.58 20.11 -27.13
CA TRP A 86 -4.69 19.34 -27.70
C TRP A 86 -4.56 17.83 -27.43
N HIS A 87 -3.37 17.25 -27.58
CA HIS A 87 -3.17 15.84 -27.27
C HIS A 87 -3.39 15.54 -25.78
N ILE A 88 -2.97 16.44 -24.87
CA ILE A 88 -3.28 16.34 -23.43
C ILE A 88 -4.80 16.35 -23.20
N PHE A 89 -5.55 17.26 -23.85
CA PHE A 89 -7.02 17.25 -23.80
C PHE A 89 -7.63 15.93 -24.26
N VAL A 90 -7.20 15.40 -25.41
CA VAL A 90 -7.75 14.16 -25.96
C VAL A 90 -7.50 12.99 -25.02
N LEU A 91 -6.33 12.91 -24.39
CA LEU A 91 -6.02 11.90 -23.36
C LEU A 91 -6.87 12.11 -22.10
N PHE A 92 -7.00 13.34 -21.60
CA PHE A 92 -7.81 13.66 -20.43
C PHE A 92 -9.31 13.33 -20.65
N LEU A 93 -9.87 13.71 -21.80
CA LEU A 93 -11.25 13.39 -22.17
C LEU A 93 -11.47 11.87 -22.31
N VAL A 94 -10.51 11.14 -22.86
CA VAL A 94 -10.57 9.66 -22.95
C VAL A 94 -10.44 9.01 -21.56
N THR A 95 -9.69 9.61 -20.64
CA THR A 95 -9.65 9.22 -19.22
C THR A 95 -11.02 9.42 -18.56
N ILE A 96 -11.66 10.58 -18.78
CA ILE A 96 -13.02 10.87 -18.30
C ILE A 96 -14.04 9.87 -18.85
N LEU A 97 -14.03 9.63 -20.17
CA LEU A 97 -14.96 8.68 -20.78
C LEU A 97 -14.69 7.26 -20.28
N GLY A 98 -13.43 6.88 -20.02
CA GLY A 98 -13.08 5.65 -19.31
C GLY A 98 -13.62 5.59 -17.88
N ALA A 99 -13.60 6.70 -17.14
CA ALA A 99 -14.16 6.80 -15.79
C ALA A 99 -15.70 6.80 -15.75
N ILE A 100 -16.37 7.17 -16.86
CA ILE A 100 -17.83 7.09 -17.03
C ILE A 100 -18.25 5.68 -17.45
N MET A 101 -17.53 5.08 -18.39
CA MET A 101 -17.88 3.77 -18.97
C MET A 101 -17.40 2.59 -18.13
N GLU A 102 -16.43 2.80 -17.22
CA GLU A 102 -15.78 1.78 -16.39
C GLU A 102 -15.37 0.47 -17.13
N PRO A 103 -14.74 0.54 -18.33
CA PRO A 103 -14.33 -0.66 -19.07
C PRO A 103 -13.24 -1.45 -18.34
N LEU A 104 -12.56 -0.78 -17.40
CA LEU A 104 -11.66 -1.28 -16.36
C LEU A 104 -12.01 -0.50 -15.07
N PRO A 105 -11.71 -1.05 -13.88
CA PRO A 105 -11.67 -0.26 -12.65
C PRO A 105 -10.78 0.99 -12.80
N MET A 106 -11.12 2.09 -12.10
CA MET A 106 -10.53 3.42 -12.31
C MET A 106 -9.00 3.43 -12.30
N SER A 107 -8.34 2.76 -11.36
CA SER A 107 -6.87 2.64 -11.36
C SER A 107 -6.31 1.94 -12.60
N GLY A 108 -7.04 0.99 -13.20
CA GLY A 108 -6.69 0.37 -14.47
C GLY A 108 -6.80 1.34 -15.65
N VAL A 109 -7.82 2.20 -15.67
CA VAL A 109 -7.94 3.30 -16.65
C VAL A 109 -6.75 4.25 -16.50
N CYS A 110 -6.47 4.74 -15.29
CA CYS A 110 -5.33 5.60 -15.01
C CYS A 110 -3.99 4.96 -15.43
N LEU A 111 -3.75 3.68 -15.13
CA LEU A 111 -2.52 2.97 -15.53
C LEU A 111 -2.36 2.81 -17.05
N VAL A 112 -3.46 2.59 -17.78
CA VAL A 112 -3.44 2.58 -19.26
C VAL A 112 -3.15 3.98 -19.80
N MET A 113 -3.75 5.01 -19.21
CA MET A 113 -3.57 6.40 -19.65
C MET A 113 -2.15 6.92 -19.36
N LEU A 114 -1.57 6.65 -18.19
CA LEU A 114 -0.16 6.94 -17.87
C LEU A 114 0.79 6.28 -18.89
N ALA A 115 0.50 5.03 -19.30
CA ALA A 115 1.29 4.36 -20.33
C ALA A 115 1.16 5.06 -21.71
N ILE A 116 -0.03 5.53 -22.07
CA ILE A 116 -0.25 6.29 -23.32
C ILE A 116 0.44 7.66 -23.26
N ILE A 117 0.37 8.38 -22.14
CA ILE A 117 1.08 9.66 -21.93
C ILE A 117 2.59 9.48 -22.10
N ALA A 118 3.17 8.45 -21.48
CA ALA A 118 4.59 8.12 -21.61
C ALA A 118 4.99 7.74 -23.05
N LEU A 119 4.15 6.97 -23.76
CA LEU A 119 4.41 6.57 -25.15
C LEU A 119 4.23 7.72 -26.16
N THR A 120 3.31 8.65 -25.89
CA THR A 120 3.05 9.83 -26.74
C THR A 120 3.94 11.03 -26.40
N GLN A 121 4.69 10.96 -25.29
CA GLN A 121 5.55 12.02 -24.75
C GLN A 121 4.80 13.36 -24.56
N THR A 122 3.50 13.28 -24.26
CA THR A 122 2.63 14.45 -24.02
C THR A 122 2.96 15.15 -22.71
N LEU A 123 3.49 14.43 -21.72
CA LEU A 123 4.13 14.97 -20.52
C LEU A 123 5.50 14.32 -20.34
N THR A 124 6.43 15.02 -19.67
CA THR A 124 7.67 14.39 -19.18
C THR A 124 7.34 13.43 -18.03
N THR A 125 8.24 12.48 -17.76
CA THR A 125 8.08 11.52 -16.67
C THR A 125 7.99 12.20 -15.30
N ALA A 126 8.66 13.33 -15.10
CA ALA A 126 8.58 14.10 -13.86
C ALA A 126 7.24 14.84 -13.70
N GLU A 127 6.74 15.48 -14.76
CA GLU A 127 5.40 16.12 -14.75
C GLU A 127 4.30 15.08 -14.47
N MET A 128 4.32 13.96 -15.20
CA MET A 128 3.34 12.88 -15.13
C MET A 128 3.29 12.18 -13.75
N LEU A 129 4.43 12.05 -13.06
CA LEU A 129 4.49 11.40 -11.73
C LEU A 129 4.36 12.40 -10.56
N SER A 130 4.39 13.70 -10.81
CA SER A 130 4.36 14.74 -9.77
C SER A 130 3.15 14.63 -8.83
N GLY A 131 1.99 14.20 -9.34
CA GLY A 131 0.77 14.01 -8.56
C GLY A 131 0.88 13.01 -7.41
N PHE A 132 1.83 12.06 -7.46
CA PHE A 132 2.04 11.04 -6.42
C PHE A 132 2.78 11.56 -5.18
N GLY A 133 3.46 12.71 -5.28
CA GLY A 133 4.17 13.34 -4.16
C GLY A 133 3.36 14.38 -3.39
N ASN A 134 2.03 14.47 -3.60
CA ASN A 134 1.21 15.59 -3.13
C ASN A 134 0.54 15.35 -1.76
N ASP A 135 0.72 16.27 -0.81
CA ASP A 135 0.12 16.27 0.53
C ASP A 135 -1.36 15.89 0.56
N THR A 136 -2.22 16.50 -0.28
CA THR A 136 -3.66 16.22 -0.25
C THR A 136 -3.98 14.76 -0.57
N VAL A 137 -3.15 14.08 -1.37
CA VAL A 137 -3.30 12.65 -1.66
C VAL A 137 -2.81 11.81 -0.48
N TRP A 138 -1.67 12.16 0.11
CA TRP A 138 -1.09 11.45 1.25
C TRP A 138 -1.88 11.60 2.55
N LEU A 139 -2.54 12.76 2.77
CA LEU A 139 -3.56 12.94 3.81
C LEU A 139 -4.62 11.84 3.75
N ILE A 140 -5.12 11.52 2.55
CA ILE A 140 -6.15 10.49 2.36
C ILE A 140 -5.55 9.10 2.65
N VAL A 141 -4.38 8.80 2.10
CA VAL A 141 -3.68 7.52 2.33
C VAL A 141 -3.44 7.28 3.84
N PHE A 142 -2.96 8.28 4.58
CA PHE A 142 -2.80 8.21 6.02
C PHE A 142 -4.15 8.08 6.77
N ALA A 143 -5.20 8.77 6.32
CA ALA A 143 -6.55 8.61 6.90
C ALA A 143 -7.13 7.19 6.67
N PHE A 144 -6.83 6.55 5.53
CA PHE A 144 -7.17 5.14 5.31
C PHE A 144 -6.42 4.18 6.26
N PHE A 145 -5.14 4.46 6.57
CA PHE A 145 -4.38 3.67 7.55
C PHE A 145 -4.88 3.89 8.99
N ILE A 146 -5.24 5.12 9.36
CA ILE A 146 -5.89 5.43 10.66
C ILE A 146 -7.25 4.73 10.76
N SER A 147 -8.02 4.70 9.67
CA SER A 147 -9.30 4.00 9.58
C SER A 147 -9.19 2.49 9.79
N SER A 148 -8.10 1.84 9.38
CA SER A 148 -7.89 0.41 9.66
C SER A 148 -7.91 0.15 11.18
N GLY A 149 -7.29 1.03 11.98
CA GLY A 149 -7.29 0.95 13.44
C GLY A 149 -8.70 0.97 14.07
N PHE A 150 -9.64 1.76 13.52
CA PHE A 150 -11.04 1.77 13.99
C PHE A 150 -11.79 0.48 13.71
N VAL A 151 -11.43 -0.23 12.64
CA VAL A 151 -12.03 -1.52 12.25
C VAL A 151 -11.39 -2.65 13.05
N SER A 152 -10.05 -2.72 13.07
CA SER A 152 -9.26 -3.79 13.70
C SER A 152 -9.37 -3.80 15.23
N THR A 153 -9.57 -2.65 15.89
CA THR A 153 -9.87 -2.60 17.34
C THR A 153 -11.32 -2.88 17.70
N GLY A 154 -12.25 -2.84 16.73
CA GLY A 154 -13.70 -2.91 16.98
C GLY A 154 -14.33 -1.65 17.57
N LEU A 155 -13.54 -0.59 17.82
CA LEU A 155 -13.98 0.67 18.42
C LEU A 155 -15.21 1.27 17.73
N GLY A 156 -15.24 1.26 16.39
CA GLY A 156 -16.38 1.76 15.62
C GLY A 156 -17.69 1.04 15.94
N LYS A 157 -17.65 -0.29 16.08
CA LYS A 157 -18.84 -1.09 16.46
C LYS A 157 -19.27 -0.81 17.89
N ARG A 158 -18.33 -0.60 18.82
CA ARG A 158 -18.64 -0.23 20.21
C ARG A 158 -19.34 1.13 20.30
N ILE A 159 -18.85 2.12 19.55
CA ILE A 159 -19.50 3.44 19.43
C ILE A 159 -20.93 3.28 18.93
N CYS A 160 -21.15 2.53 17.84
CA CYS A 160 -22.49 2.28 17.32
C CYS A 160 -23.43 1.64 18.36
N PHE A 161 -23.03 0.56 19.03
CA PHE A 161 -23.90 -0.06 20.04
C PHE A 161 -24.17 0.85 21.25
N TYR A 162 -23.25 1.73 21.65
CA TYR A 162 -23.54 2.74 22.68
C TYR A 162 -24.62 3.74 22.24
N VAL A 163 -24.55 4.25 21.01
CA VAL A 163 -25.57 5.16 20.48
C VAL A 163 -26.92 4.44 20.34
N LEU A 164 -26.94 3.25 19.75
CA LEU A 164 -28.16 2.45 19.56
C LEU A 164 -28.82 2.06 20.90
N LYS A 165 -28.02 1.82 21.96
CA LYS A 165 -28.53 1.63 23.33
C LYS A 165 -29.24 2.87 23.90
N LEU A 166 -28.76 4.08 23.57
CA LEU A 166 -29.29 5.34 24.10
C LEU A 166 -30.59 5.77 23.41
N VAL A 167 -30.66 5.70 22.07
CA VAL A 167 -31.79 6.26 21.29
C VAL A 167 -32.65 5.22 20.57
N GLY A 168 -32.21 3.96 20.48
CA GLY A 168 -32.84 2.93 19.64
C GLY A 168 -34.18 2.36 20.10
N THR A 169 -34.87 2.96 21.09
CA THR A 169 -36.14 2.44 21.64
C THR A 169 -37.38 2.73 20.78
N THR A 170 -37.27 3.63 19.80
CA THR A 170 -38.31 3.88 18.78
C THR A 170 -37.69 3.85 17.39
N THR A 171 -38.47 3.53 16.35
CA THR A 171 -37.93 3.38 14.99
C THR A 171 -37.27 4.66 14.45
N LEU A 172 -37.82 5.82 14.80
CA LEU A 172 -37.23 7.12 14.44
C LEU A 172 -35.99 7.45 15.29
N GLY A 173 -35.98 7.12 16.58
CA GLY A 173 -34.80 7.24 17.44
C GLY A 173 -33.66 6.30 17.01
N LEU A 174 -34.01 5.11 16.52
CA LEU A 174 -33.09 4.14 15.93
C LEU A 174 -32.48 4.65 14.62
N ALA A 175 -33.29 5.25 13.74
CA ALA A 175 -32.82 5.92 12.53
C ALA A 175 -31.86 7.10 12.84
N TYR A 176 -32.22 7.98 13.78
CA TYR A 176 -31.30 9.02 14.25
C TYR A 176 -30.04 8.45 14.91
N GLY A 177 -30.14 7.27 15.53
CA GLY A 177 -28.99 6.50 16.00
C GLY A 177 -28.01 6.20 14.87
N PHE A 178 -28.46 5.56 13.79
CA PHE A 178 -27.63 5.31 12.60
C PHE A 178 -27.03 6.60 12.03
N CYS A 179 -27.82 7.67 11.90
CA CYS A 179 -27.33 8.98 11.46
C CYS A 179 -26.19 9.55 12.33
N LEU A 180 -26.34 9.49 13.66
CA LEU A 180 -25.32 9.95 14.60
C LEU A 180 -24.06 9.06 14.56
N CYS A 181 -24.23 7.74 14.42
CA CYS A 181 -23.13 6.81 14.24
C CYS A 181 -22.34 7.13 12.97
N GLU A 182 -23.01 7.28 11.82
CA GLU A 182 -22.38 7.67 10.55
C GLU A 182 -21.66 9.02 10.65
N LEU A 183 -22.27 10.03 11.28
CA LEU A 183 -21.66 11.35 11.47
C LEU A 183 -20.36 11.29 12.29
N ILE A 184 -20.31 10.46 13.34
CA ILE A 184 -19.12 10.26 14.18
C ILE A 184 -18.05 9.44 13.45
N LEU A 185 -18.43 8.36 12.77
CA LEU A 185 -17.48 7.51 12.04
C LEU A 185 -16.88 8.23 10.82
N ALA A 186 -17.64 9.11 10.15
CA ALA A 186 -17.17 9.91 9.02
C ALA A 186 -16.08 10.94 9.38
N ILE A 187 -15.85 11.24 10.66
CA ILE A 187 -14.69 12.05 11.08
C ILE A 187 -13.38 11.27 10.79
N ALA A 188 -13.39 9.95 10.98
CA ALA A 188 -12.21 9.10 11.05
C ALA A 188 -12.06 8.09 9.89
N ILE A 189 -13.16 7.73 9.21
CA ILE A 189 -13.21 6.68 8.21
C ILE A 189 -13.56 7.29 6.83
N PRO A 190 -12.57 7.53 5.95
CA PRO A 190 -12.76 8.19 4.65
C PRO A 190 -13.38 7.30 3.57
N SER A 191 -13.47 5.99 3.81
CA SER A 191 -14.21 5.08 2.94
C SER A 191 -15.66 4.97 3.40
N SER A 192 -16.56 5.63 2.67
CA SER A 192 -18.01 5.50 2.84
C SER A 192 -18.46 4.03 2.80
N THR A 193 -17.87 3.24 1.90
CA THR A 193 -18.07 1.78 1.81
C THR A 193 -17.59 1.04 3.06
N ALA A 194 -16.47 1.43 3.67
CA ALA A 194 -15.99 0.77 4.89
C ALA A 194 -16.92 1.02 6.09
N ARG A 195 -17.52 2.21 6.19
CA ARG A 195 -18.54 2.47 7.23
C ARG A 195 -19.82 1.67 6.94
N ALA A 196 -20.44 1.90 5.78
CA ALA A 196 -21.73 1.28 5.42
C ALA A 196 -21.65 -0.26 5.36
N ALA A 197 -20.68 -0.83 4.62
CA ALA A 197 -20.60 -2.28 4.41
C ALA A 197 -19.74 -3.02 5.45
N GLY A 198 -18.75 -2.35 6.06
CA GLY A 198 -17.83 -2.96 7.03
C GLY A 198 -18.26 -2.82 8.50
N ILE A 199 -18.99 -1.75 8.84
CA ILE A 199 -19.44 -1.48 10.21
C ILE A 199 -20.97 -1.55 10.32
N MET A 200 -21.71 -0.80 9.50
CA MET A 200 -23.17 -0.70 9.65
C MET A 200 -23.91 -1.93 9.17
N LEU A 201 -23.60 -2.50 8.01
CA LEU A 201 -24.29 -3.69 7.49
C LEU A 201 -24.19 -4.90 8.45
N PRO A 202 -23.03 -5.22 9.07
CA PRO A 202 -22.94 -6.25 10.13
C PRO A 202 -23.69 -5.93 11.44
N ILE A 203 -24.20 -4.71 11.63
CA ILE A 203 -25.05 -4.32 12.76
C ILE A 203 -26.52 -4.33 12.33
N LEU A 204 -26.81 -3.76 11.16
CA LEU A 204 -28.14 -3.60 10.59
C LEU A 204 -28.74 -4.94 10.16
N GLN A 205 -27.99 -5.80 9.46
CA GLN A 205 -28.55 -7.04 8.92
C GLN A 205 -29.02 -8.00 10.03
N PRO A 206 -28.24 -8.32 11.09
CA PRO A 206 -28.75 -9.15 12.19
C PRO A 206 -29.90 -8.46 12.95
N LEU A 207 -29.86 -7.14 13.10
CA LEU A 207 -30.94 -6.38 13.73
C LEU A 207 -32.27 -6.49 12.95
N LEU A 208 -32.22 -6.47 11.62
CA LEU A 208 -33.41 -6.67 10.77
C LEU A 208 -33.89 -8.12 10.75
N GLU A 209 -32.98 -9.07 10.51
CA GLU A 209 -33.33 -10.50 10.34
C GLU A 209 -33.69 -11.17 11.67
N GLU A 210 -32.85 -11.04 12.70
CA GLU A 210 -33.05 -11.68 14.02
C GLU A 210 -33.90 -10.81 14.95
N GLY A 211 -33.65 -9.50 14.98
CA GLY A 211 -34.28 -8.57 15.93
C GLY A 211 -35.72 -8.19 15.58
N PHE A 212 -36.05 -8.09 14.29
CA PHE A 212 -37.36 -7.63 13.83
C PHE A 212 -38.10 -8.58 12.87
N SER A 213 -37.50 -9.73 12.51
CA SER A 213 -38.07 -10.67 11.51
C SER A 213 -38.44 -10.00 10.17
N SER A 214 -37.77 -8.89 9.84
CA SER A 214 -37.95 -8.17 8.59
C SER A 214 -36.96 -8.73 7.59
N THR A 215 -37.42 -9.52 6.62
CA THR A 215 -36.58 -10.18 5.62
C THR A 215 -37.24 -10.12 4.22
N PRO A 216 -36.49 -9.84 3.14
CA PRO A 216 -37.05 -9.83 1.79
C PRO A 216 -37.46 -11.25 1.32
N LYS A 217 -36.81 -12.29 1.87
CA LYS A 217 -37.13 -13.70 1.61
C LYS A 217 -38.54 -14.09 2.04
N GLN A 218 -39.12 -13.37 2.99
CA GLN A 218 -40.47 -13.59 3.54
C GLN A 218 -41.48 -12.51 3.10
N GLY A 219 -41.06 -11.50 2.32
CA GLY A 219 -41.89 -10.35 1.97
C GLY A 219 -42.21 -9.42 3.15
N THR A 220 -41.40 -9.45 4.21
CA THR A 220 -41.58 -8.65 5.42
C THR A 220 -40.67 -7.40 5.43
N GLU A 221 -40.20 -6.94 4.26
CA GLU A 221 -39.27 -5.80 4.16
C GLU A 221 -39.88 -4.47 4.63
N LYS A 222 -41.22 -4.37 4.63
CA LYS A 222 -41.97 -3.18 5.09
C LYS A 222 -42.04 -3.02 6.61
N LEU A 223 -41.81 -4.10 7.39
CA LEU A 223 -41.89 -4.03 8.85
C LEU A 223 -41.02 -2.91 9.40
N ILE A 224 -39.76 -2.87 8.96
CA ILE A 224 -38.78 -1.83 9.31
C ILE A 224 -37.56 -1.79 8.37
N GLY A 225 -37.21 -2.90 7.70
CA GLY A 225 -35.98 -3.02 6.91
C GLY A 225 -35.85 -2.01 5.77
N LYS A 226 -36.90 -1.81 4.96
CA LYS A 226 -36.91 -0.81 3.88
C LYS A 226 -36.61 0.60 4.39
N TYR A 227 -37.21 0.96 5.53
CA TYR A 227 -37.00 2.26 6.15
C TYR A 227 -35.54 2.45 6.60
N LEU A 228 -34.99 1.50 7.38
CA LEU A 228 -33.63 1.63 7.91
C LEU A 228 -32.54 1.52 6.84
N VAL A 229 -32.71 0.71 5.79
CA VAL A 229 -31.75 0.62 4.68
C VAL A 229 -31.69 1.92 3.87
N LEU A 230 -32.84 2.59 3.68
CA LEU A 230 -32.89 3.91 3.03
C LEU A 230 -32.32 5.02 3.92
N VAL A 231 -32.57 4.98 5.23
CA VAL A 231 -31.94 5.89 6.20
C VAL A 231 -30.43 5.72 6.21
N GLU A 232 -29.91 4.49 6.25
CA GLU A 232 -28.47 4.20 6.26
C GLU A 232 -27.78 4.73 4.98
N ALA A 233 -28.36 4.50 3.80
CA ALA A 233 -27.82 5.03 2.55
C ALA A 233 -27.77 6.57 2.51
N ALA A 234 -28.84 7.23 2.99
CA ALA A 234 -28.87 8.70 3.11
C ALA A 234 -27.89 9.20 4.18
N ALA A 235 -27.85 8.56 5.35
CA ALA A 235 -26.95 8.90 6.45
C ALA A 235 -25.48 8.81 6.04
N ASN A 236 -25.10 7.77 5.30
CA ASN A 236 -23.74 7.56 4.82
C ASN A 236 -23.32 8.59 3.76
N ALA A 237 -24.22 8.97 2.84
CA ALA A 237 -23.95 10.05 1.88
C ALA A 237 -23.81 11.42 2.58
N ILE A 238 -24.74 11.73 3.50
CA ILE A 238 -24.83 13.05 4.14
C ILE A 238 -23.76 13.24 5.24
N SER A 239 -23.39 12.19 5.97
CA SER A 239 -22.25 12.24 6.91
C SER A 239 -20.93 12.49 6.18
N SER A 240 -20.77 11.94 4.97
CA SER A 240 -19.53 12.04 4.21
C SER A 240 -19.12 13.48 3.90
N ILE A 241 -20.03 14.36 3.46
CA ILE A 241 -19.66 15.75 3.12
C ILE A 241 -19.23 16.57 4.34
N SER A 242 -19.72 16.24 5.54
CA SER A 242 -19.55 17.03 6.76
C SER A 242 -18.08 17.19 7.19
N TRP A 243 -17.20 16.28 6.74
CA TRP A 243 -15.79 16.22 7.12
C TRP A 243 -14.89 16.08 5.89
N LEU A 244 -13.74 16.75 5.85
CA LEU A 244 -12.77 16.58 4.76
C LEU A 244 -12.32 15.11 4.63
N THR A 245 -12.24 14.43 5.77
CA THR A 245 -11.92 13.00 5.92
C THR A 245 -13.13 12.07 5.83
N GLY A 246 -14.31 12.54 5.44
CA GLY A 246 -15.54 11.74 5.36
C GLY A 246 -15.78 11.04 4.02
N GLY A 247 -15.07 11.42 2.96
CA GLY A 247 -15.16 10.79 1.64
C GLY A 247 -13.97 11.14 0.75
N ALA A 248 -13.47 10.17 -0.02
CA ALA A 248 -12.33 10.32 -0.94
C ALA A 248 -12.47 11.53 -1.88
N TRP A 249 -13.69 11.80 -2.34
CA TRP A 249 -14.02 12.90 -3.24
C TRP A 249 -13.95 14.29 -2.57
N ASN A 250 -14.09 14.41 -1.25
CA ASN A 250 -13.97 15.70 -0.55
C ASN A 250 -12.54 16.24 -0.63
N ALA A 251 -11.56 15.39 -0.36
CA ALA A 251 -10.15 15.74 -0.49
C ALA A 251 -9.72 15.95 -1.95
N LEU A 252 -10.35 15.25 -2.91
CA LEU A 252 -10.20 15.57 -4.34
C LEU A 252 -10.71 16.99 -4.67
N MET A 253 -11.90 17.36 -4.18
CA MET A 253 -12.43 18.71 -4.34
C MET A 253 -11.50 19.74 -3.70
N ALA A 254 -11.02 19.51 -2.47
CA ALA A 254 -10.05 20.40 -1.82
C ALA A 254 -8.74 20.55 -2.63
N LYS A 255 -8.25 19.49 -3.31
CA LYS A 255 -7.10 19.58 -4.23
C LYS A 255 -7.38 20.47 -5.43
N PHE A 256 -8.59 20.41 -6.00
CA PHE A 256 -9.00 21.29 -7.10
C PHE A 256 -9.26 22.74 -6.63
N MET A 257 -9.88 22.95 -5.47
CA MET A 257 -10.07 24.28 -4.86
C MET A 257 -8.72 25.00 -4.68
N LEU A 258 -7.69 24.27 -4.23
CA LEU A 258 -6.34 24.80 -4.05
C LEU A 258 -5.66 25.20 -5.38
N HIS A 259 -6.04 24.61 -6.51
CA HIS A 259 -5.57 25.03 -7.84
C HIS A 259 -6.08 26.45 -8.17
N GLU A 260 -7.35 26.73 -7.83
CA GLU A 260 -8.00 28.04 -7.99
C GLU A 260 -7.70 29.02 -6.85
N GLY A 261 -6.65 28.77 -6.06
CA GLY A 261 -6.21 29.60 -4.93
C GLY A 261 -7.05 29.49 -3.65
N VAL A 262 -8.12 28.68 -3.65
CA VAL A 262 -9.01 28.50 -2.50
C VAL A 262 -8.47 27.40 -1.59
N ASN A 263 -7.62 27.78 -0.63
CA ASN A 263 -7.05 26.85 0.35
C ASN A 263 -8.11 26.43 1.39
N VAL A 264 -8.51 25.16 1.38
CA VAL A 264 -9.48 24.58 2.34
C VAL A 264 -8.82 23.44 3.13
N GLY A 265 -8.38 23.77 4.34
CA GLY A 265 -7.91 22.80 5.33
C GLY A 265 -9.06 22.03 6.01
N TRP A 266 -8.72 21.17 6.98
CA TRP A 266 -9.69 20.29 7.62
C TRP A 266 -10.74 21.06 8.46
N VAL A 267 -10.29 22.09 9.19
CA VAL A 267 -11.17 22.91 10.05
C VAL A 267 -12.05 23.82 9.20
N GLU A 268 -11.47 24.36 8.13
CA GLU A 268 -12.11 25.24 7.15
C GLU A 268 -13.19 24.49 6.35
N TRP A 269 -12.94 23.22 6.01
CA TRP A 269 -13.94 22.30 5.47
C TRP A 269 -15.04 22.01 6.48
N ALA A 270 -14.71 21.59 7.71
CA ALA A 270 -15.69 21.25 8.73
C ALA A 270 -16.60 22.45 9.06
N TYR A 271 -16.05 23.66 9.19
CA TYR A 271 -16.82 24.87 9.42
C TYR A 271 -17.80 25.18 8.28
N SER A 272 -17.39 25.00 7.02
CA SER A 272 -18.24 25.31 5.86
C SER A 272 -19.22 24.18 5.48
N MET A 273 -18.90 22.91 5.77
CA MET A 273 -19.66 21.75 5.29
C MET A 273 -20.38 20.96 6.39
N ALA A 274 -19.95 21.00 7.66
CA ALA A 274 -20.65 20.28 8.73
C ALA A 274 -22.05 20.84 9.01
N PRO A 275 -22.31 22.18 9.06
CA PRO A 275 -23.68 22.69 9.19
C PRO A 275 -24.57 22.26 8.01
N VAL A 276 -23.97 22.27 6.82
CA VAL A 276 -24.54 21.87 5.52
C VAL A 276 -24.89 20.37 5.47
N GLY A 277 -24.14 19.49 6.14
CA GLY A 277 -24.47 18.06 6.24
C GLY A 277 -25.40 17.73 7.42
N ILE A 278 -25.17 18.33 8.60
CA ILE A 278 -25.93 18.04 9.82
C ILE A 278 -27.42 18.39 9.68
N PHE A 279 -27.78 19.47 8.96
CA PHE A 279 -29.19 19.82 8.78
C PHE A 279 -29.96 18.83 7.89
N PRO A 280 -29.52 18.48 6.65
CA PRO A 280 -30.10 17.37 5.89
C PRO A 280 -30.10 16.04 6.66
N LEU A 281 -29.07 15.77 7.47
CA LEU A 281 -28.99 14.54 8.28
C LEU A 281 -30.08 14.50 9.38
N ALA A 282 -30.46 15.66 9.92
CA ALA A 282 -31.58 15.79 10.85
C ALA A 282 -32.96 15.66 10.16
N VAL A 283 -33.07 16.06 8.88
CA VAL A 283 -34.33 16.06 8.13
C VAL A 283 -34.59 14.73 7.40
N ALA A 284 -33.58 14.09 6.84
CA ALA A 284 -33.73 12.89 6.01
C ALA A 284 -34.46 11.72 6.72
N PRO A 285 -34.19 11.38 8.00
CA PRO A 285 -34.94 10.33 8.71
C PRO A 285 -36.44 10.58 8.82
N LEU A 286 -36.86 11.85 8.91
CA LEU A 286 -38.28 12.24 8.94
C LEU A 286 -38.90 12.15 7.53
N VAL A 287 -38.22 12.68 6.52
CA VAL A 287 -38.68 12.62 5.12
C VAL A 287 -38.84 11.17 4.67
N ILE A 288 -37.87 10.30 4.94
CA ILE A 288 -37.93 8.87 4.64
C ILE A 288 -39.05 8.19 5.44
N PHE A 289 -39.33 8.61 6.68
CA PHE A 289 -40.41 8.03 7.51
C PHE A 289 -41.81 8.43 7.02
N LEU A 290 -41.94 9.58 6.36
CA LEU A 290 -43.20 10.02 5.75
C LEU A 290 -43.47 9.33 4.40
N ILE A 291 -42.42 9.07 3.60
CA ILE A 291 -42.54 8.42 2.28
C ILE A 291 -42.64 6.89 2.41
N PHE A 292 -41.82 6.30 3.29
CA PHE A 292 -41.73 4.85 3.53
C PHE A 292 -42.00 4.53 5.01
N PRO A 293 -43.23 4.77 5.51
CA PRO A 293 -43.56 4.59 6.92
C PRO A 293 -43.42 3.12 7.34
N PRO A 294 -42.56 2.80 8.33
CA PRO A 294 -42.42 1.45 8.84
C PRO A 294 -43.63 1.05 9.69
N GLU A 295 -43.98 -0.24 9.61
CA GLU A 295 -45.09 -0.82 10.38
C GLU A 295 -44.71 -0.95 11.87
N ILE A 296 -43.46 -1.31 12.16
CA ILE A 296 -42.86 -1.28 13.50
C ILE A 296 -42.44 0.16 13.83
N LYS A 297 -42.98 0.70 14.94
CA LYS A 297 -42.72 2.08 15.41
C LYS A 297 -42.05 2.17 16.79
N LYS A 298 -42.04 1.08 17.54
CA LYS A 298 -41.33 0.90 18.82
C LYS A 298 -40.33 -0.25 18.65
N THR A 299 -39.15 -0.11 19.22
CA THR A 299 -38.00 -1.00 18.96
C THR A 299 -37.18 -1.31 20.22
N PRO A 300 -37.80 -1.68 21.38
CA PRO A 300 -37.03 -2.04 22.58
C PRO A 300 -36.05 -3.21 22.35
N GLU A 301 -36.29 -4.04 21.34
CA GLU A 301 -35.43 -5.13 20.87
C GLU A 301 -34.06 -4.61 20.41
N ALA A 302 -34.01 -3.51 19.64
CA ALA A 302 -32.75 -2.93 19.19
C ALA A 302 -31.86 -2.51 20.38
N ARG A 303 -32.48 -1.95 21.43
CA ARG A 303 -31.77 -1.60 22.65
C ARG A 303 -31.28 -2.84 23.41
N SER A 304 -32.09 -3.90 23.51
CA SER A 304 -31.66 -5.13 24.21
C SER A 304 -30.55 -5.86 23.45
N ILE A 305 -30.60 -5.87 22.11
CA ILE A 305 -29.55 -6.40 21.23
C ILE A 305 -28.26 -5.58 21.42
N ALA A 306 -28.33 -4.25 21.38
CA ALA A 306 -27.17 -3.38 21.62
C ALA A 306 -26.59 -3.55 23.04
N GLU A 307 -27.44 -3.66 24.07
CA GLU A 307 -27.01 -3.94 25.44
C GLU A 307 -26.37 -5.32 25.59
N ASN A 308 -26.81 -6.34 24.85
CA ASN A 308 -26.22 -7.66 24.87
C ASN A 308 -24.91 -7.73 24.08
N LYS A 309 -24.83 -7.08 22.89
CA LYS A 309 -23.57 -6.97 22.13
C LYS A 309 -22.50 -6.18 22.89
N LEU A 310 -22.87 -5.14 23.64
CA LEU A 310 -21.93 -4.46 24.56
C LEU A 310 -21.44 -5.34 25.71
N LYS A 311 -22.26 -6.29 26.21
CA LYS A 311 -21.81 -7.29 27.20
C LYS A 311 -20.88 -8.33 26.58
N GLU A 312 -21.20 -8.82 25.38
CA GLU A 312 -20.35 -9.75 24.61
C GLU A 312 -18.98 -9.12 24.29
N MET A 313 -18.94 -7.82 23.97
CA MET A 313 -17.70 -7.07 23.73
C MET A 313 -16.92 -6.70 25.01
N GLY A 314 -17.43 -7.04 26.20
CA GLY A 314 -16.77 -6.78 27.49
C GLY A 314 -16.47 -5.30 27.77
N SER A 315 -15.52 -5.05 28.68
CA SER A 315 -14.92 -3.72 28.89
C SER A 315 -14.15 -3.26 27.65
N MET A 316 -13.91 -1.95 27.50
CA MET A 316 -12.99 -1.45 26.46
C MET A 316 -11.61 -2.10 26.60
N SER A 317 -11.09 -2.58 25.48
CA SER A 317 -9.74 -3.13 25.40
C SER A 317 -8.69 -2.02 25.43
N ALA A 318 -7.42 -2.38 25.72
CA ALA A 318 -6.30 -1.44 25.65
C ALA A 318 -6.22 -0.78 24.26
N GLY A 319 -6.34 -1.56 23.18
CA GLY A 319 -6.30 -1.05 21.80
C GLY A 319 -7.40 -0.03 21.50
N GLU A 320 -8.64 -0.25 21.95
CA GLU A 320 -9.74 0.71 21.78
C GLU A 320 -9.47 2.04 22.52
N ILE A 321 -8.89 1.97 23.73
CA ILE A 321 -8.50 3.15 24.51
C ILE A 321 -7.34 3.89 23.84
N GLN A 322 -6.30 3.18 23.43
CA GLN A 322 -5.12 3.77 22.76
C GLN A 322 -5.51 4.39 21.40
N MET A 323 -6.37 3.73 20.62
CA MET A 323 -6.91 4.25 19.36
C MET A 323 -7.70 5.55 19.58
N THR A 324 -8.52 5.60 20.63
CA THR A 324 -9.28 6.81 21.02
C THR A 324 -8.32 7.96 21.37
N ILE A 325 -7.26 7.69 22.15
CA ILE A 325 -6.26 8.69 22.55
C ILE A 325 -5.52 9.26 21.34
N VAL A 326 -5.01 8.39 20.43
CA VAL A 326 -4.29 8.85 19.22
C VAL A 326 -5.21 9.63 18.29
N PHE A 327 -6.47 9.21 18.13
CA PHE A 327 -7.42 9.94 17.30
C PHE A 327 -7.72 11.34 17.83
N ILE A 328 -7.97 11.49 19.14
CA ILE A 328 -8.15 12.79 19.78
C ILE A 328 -6.90 13.67 19.62
N PHE A 329 -5.70 13.09 19.76
CA PHE A 329 -4.43 13.78 19.56
C PHE A 329 -4.26 14.31 18.11
N VAL A 330 -4.59 13.51 17.10
CA VAL A 330 -4.56 13.94 15.68
C VAL A 330 -5.52 15.10 15.41
N VAL A 331 -6.76 15.01 15.92
CA VAL A 331 -7.76 16.09 15.76
C VAL A 331 -7.33 17.37 16.47
N LEU A 332 -6.77 17.26 17.69
CA LEU A 332 -6.20 18.41 18.41
C LEU A 332 -5.02 19.05 17.65
N LEU A 333 -4.15 18.24 17.03
CA LEU A 333 -3.05 18.77 16.21
C LEU A 333 -3.54 19.51 14.95
N TRP A 334 -4.58 19.04 14.26
CA TRP A 334 -5.18 19.78 13.13
C TRP A 334 -5.81 21.11 13.57
N ILE A 335 -6.44 21.15 14.75
CA ILE A 335 -6.97 22.41 15.31
C ILE A 335 -5.82 23.37 15.65
N LEU A 336 -4.77 22.86 16.30
CA LEU A 336 -3.59 23.66 16.66
C LEU A 336 -2.83 24.18 15.44
N SER A 337 -2.66 23.40 14.37
CA SER A 337 -1.97 23.87 13.16
C SER A 337 -2.82 24.78 12.28
N SER A 338 -4.16 24.75 12.39
CA SER A 338 -5.00 25.81 11.80
C SER A 338 -4.93 27.11 12.61
N MET A 339 -5.00 27.04 13.95
CA MET A 339 -5.09 28.21 14.83
C MET A 339 -3.75 28.89 15.18
N LEU A 340 -2.64 28.15 15.22
CA LEU A 340 -1.33 28.61 15.71
C LEU A 340 -0.20 28.32 14.71
N LYS A 341 -0.39 28.72 13.45
CA LYS A 341 0.53 28.44 12.33
C LYS A 341 1.99 28.86 12.58
N ASP A 342 2.22 29.94 13.34
CA ASP A 342 3.57 30.41 13.70
C ASP A 342 4.31 29.48 14.69
N ILE A 343 3.60 28.60 15.39
CA ILE A 343 4.12 27.68 16.42
C ILE A 343 4.02 26.22 15.96
N PHE A 344 2.96 25.88 15.21
CA PHE A 344 2.70 24.56 14.66
C PHE A 344 2.51 24.64 13.12
N PRO A 345 3.57 24.93 12.35
CA PRO A 345 3.53 24.96 10.88
C PRO A 345 3.53 23.52 10.32
N PHE A 346 2.44 22.79 10.54
CA PHE A 346 2.27 21.41 10.11
C PHE A 346 1.01 21.24 9.23
N SER A 347 1.20 20.69 8.03
CA SER A 347 0.13 20.36 7.09
C SER A 347 -0.80 19.30 7.66
N THR A 348 -2.00 19.23 7.09
CA THR A 348 -2.98 18.18 7.43
C THR A 348 -2.40 16.79 7.17
N ALA A 349 -1.61 16.61 6.11
CA ALA A 349 -0.92 15.35 5.79
C ALA A 349 0.21 15.04 6.78
N ALA A 350 1.00 16.04 7.18
CA ALA A 350 2.03 15.90 8.21
C ALA A 350 1.43 15.35 9.52
N VAL A 351 0.38 15.99 10.03
CA VAL A 351 -0.32 15.57 11.25
C VAL A 351 -0.95 14.16 11.11
N ALA A 352 -1.47 13.81 9.92
CA ALA A 352 -1.99 12.48 9.66
C ALA A 352 -0.88 11.41 9.68
N SER A 353 0.31 11.71 9.15
CA SER A 353 1.48 10.81 9.19
C SER A 353 1.94 10.53 10.63
N VAL A 354 1.88 11.54 11.50
CA VAL A 354 2.16 11.41 12.94
C VAL A 354 1.14 10.48 13.61
N GLY A 355 -0.14 10.62 13.25
CA GLY A 355 -1.19 9.67 13.66
C GLY A 355 -0.84 8.23 13.31
N VAL A 356 -0.51 7.95 12.04
CA VAL A 356 -0.11 6.62 11.56
C VAL A 356 1.14 6.10 12.30
N ALA A 357 2.15 6.94 12.50
CA ALA A 357 3.36 6.59 13.25
C ALA A 357 3.04 6.23 14.71
N CYS A 358 2.15 6.96 15.38
CA CYS A 358 1.70 6.62 16.73
C CYS A 358 0.93 5.29 16.79
N LEU A 359 0.03 5.02 15.82
CA LEU A 359 -0.70 3.75 15.77
C LEU A 359 0.21 2.55 15.49
N LEU A 360 1.21 2.72 14.61
CA LEU A 360 2.25 1.73 14.34
C LEU A 360 3.10 1.46 15.58
N LEU A 361 3.58 2.50 16.25
CA LEU A 361 4.40 2.37 17.46
C LEU A 361 3.62 1.74 18.62
N LEU A 362 2.31 1.97 18.74
CA LEU A 362 1.46 1.35 19.78
C LEU A 362 1.00 -0.07 19.43
N GLY A 363 1.36 -0.59 18.24
CA GLY A 363 0.96 -1.94 17.80
C GLY A 363 -0.53 -2.09 17.47
N ILE A 364 -1.24 -0.99 17.22
CA ILE A 364 -2.69 -0.96 16.96
C ILE A 364 -3.00 -1.33 15.50
N ILE A 365 -2.11 -0.96 14.58
CA ILE A 365 -2.16 -1.31 13.16
C ILE A 365 -0.88 -2.03 12.76
N ASN A 366 -0.99 -3.07 11.93
CA ASN A 366 0.12 -3.82 11.40
C ASN A 366 0.48 -3.38 9.98
N VAL A 367 1.78 -3.23 9.71
CA VAL A 367 2.31 -2.87 8.39
C VAL A 367 1.76 -3.78 7.28
N LYS A 368 1.70 -5.09 7.50
CA LYS A 368 1.30 -6.06 6.48
C LYS A 368 -0.20 -6.02 6.19
N ASP A 369 -1.01 -6.02 7.25
CA ASP A 369 -2.44 -6.33 7.14
C ASP A 369 -3.32 -5.06 7.12
N ASP A 370 -2.95 -3.99 7.82
CA ASP A 370 -3.72 -2.73 7.90
C ASP A 370 -3.24 -1.63 6.93
N ILE A 371 -1.97 -1.69 6.49
CA ILE A 371 -1.31 -0.69 5.63
C ILE A 371 -1.07 -1.25 4.23
N VAL A 372 -0.17 -2.23 4.09
CA VAL A 372 0.28 -2.75 2.78
C VAL A 372 -0.81 -3.54 2.05
N SER A 373 -1.80 -4.08 2.77
CA SER A 373 -2.98 -4.72 2.18
C SER A 373 -4.17 -3.77 1.98
N ASN A 374 -4.00 -2.45 2.22
CA ASN A 374 -5.09 -1.46 2.16
C ASN A 374 -5.42 -1.06 0.72
N GLN A 375 -6.13 -1.95 0.02
CA GLN A 375 -6.57 -1.78 -1.37
C GLN A 375 -7.25 -0.42 -1.64
N GLY A 376 -8.04 0.08 -0.68
CA GLY A 376 -8.73 1.36 -0.80
C GLY A 376 -7.79 2.57 -0.81
N ALA A 377 -6.68 2.52 -0.06
CA ALA A 377 -5.67 3.57 -0.09
C ALA A 377 -4.87 3.59 -1.41
N PHE A 378 -4.55 2.42 -1.96
CA PHE A 378 -3.69 2.31 -3.15
C PHE A 378 -4.43 2.44 -4.49
N ASP A 379 -5.68 1.94 -4.59
CA ASP A 379 -6.55 2.25 -5.74
C ASP A 379 -6.69 3.77 -5.88
N LEU A 380 -7.00 4.43 -4.74
CA LEU A 380 -7.14 5.87 -4.61
C LEU A 380 -5.84 6.61 -4.97
N LEU A 381 -4.68 6.22 -4.44
CA LEU A 381 -3.38 6.84 -4.76
C LEU A 381 -3.10 6.91 -6.26
N ILE A 382 -3.55 5.92 -7.04
CA ILE A 382 -3.34 5.85 -8.51
C ILE A 382 -4.10 6.95 -9.28
N TRP A 383 -5.14 7.58 -8.71
CA TRP A 383 -6.07 8.45 -9.45
C TRP A 383 -5.60 9.92 -9.62
N PHE A 384 -4.72 10.46 -8.77
CA PHE A 384 -4.57 11.92 -8.55
C PHE A 384 -3.47 12.62 -9.39
N GLY A 385 -3.18 12.13 -10.59
CA GLY A 385 -1.92 12.42 -11.31
C GLY A 385 -1.68 13.83 -11.88
N GLU A 386 -2.71 14.59 -12.26
CA GLU A 386 -2.58 15.64 -13.30
C GLU A 386 -2.92 17.10 -12.88
N LYS A 387 -2.53 18.06 -13.74
CA LYS A 387 -2.80 19.52 -13.69
C LYS A 387 -2.86 20.13 -15.10
N GLY A 388 -3.49 21.31 -15.24
CA GLY A 388 -3.10 22.29 -16.28
C GLY A 388 -3.88 22.31 -17.61
N PHE A 389 -5.20 22.06 -17.61
CA PHE A 389 -6.02 22.12 -18.83
C PHE A 389 -7.28 23.02 -18.74
N PHE A 390 -7.91 23.12 -17.57
CA PHE A 390 -9.29 23.60 -17.41
C PHE A 390 -9.51 25.05 -17.84
N ASP A 391 -8.51 25.90 -17.60
CA ASP A 391 -8.46 27.32 -17.92
C ASP A 391 -8.80 27.59 -19.40
N TRP A 392 -8.31 26.74 -20.32
CA TRP A 392 -8.61 26.86 -21.75
C TRP A 392 -10.00 26.32 -22.09
N PHE A 393 -10.41 25.18 -21.55
CA PHE A 393 -11.72 24.61 -21.87
C PHE A 393 -12.88 25.54 -21.49
N ALA A 394 -12.78 26.20 -20.34
CA ALA A 394 -13.77 27.18 -19.92
C ALA A 394 -13.86 28.38 -20.88
N SER A 395 -12.77 28.75 -21.59
CA SER A 395 -12.79 29.84 -22.57
C SER A 395 -13.65 29.56 -23.82
N LEU A 396 -14.08 28.31 -24.01
CA LEU A 396 -15.06 27.93 -25.03
C LEU A 396 -16.52 28.11 -24.58
N ILE A 397 -16.76 28.26 -23.27
CA ILE A 397 -18.10 28.28 -22.66
C ILE A 397 -18.35 29.67 -22.08
N ASN A 398 -18.60 30.64 -22.97
CA ASN A 398 -18.79 32.02 -22.55
C ASN A 398 -20.17 32.25 -21.90
N LEU A 399 -20.19 32.44 -20.58
CA LEU A 399 -21.35 32.87 -19.78
C LEU A 399 -21.26 34.33 -19.31
N SER A 400 -20.30 35.12 -19.83
CA SER A 400 -20.09 36.52 -19.42
C SER A 400 -21.34 37.37 -19.72
N GLY A 401 -21.99 37.89 -18.67
CA GLY A 401 -23.19 38.72 -18.79
C GLY A 401 -24.38 38.23 -17.95
N MET A 402 -24.37 36.97 -17.49
CA MET A 402 -25.26 36.53 -16.42
C MET A 402 -24.69 36.93 -15.05
N SER A 403 -25.54 37.17 -14.05
CA SER A 403 -25.07 37.46 -12.69
C SER A 403 -24.56 36.19 -11.98
N PRO A 404 -23.57 36.31 -11.07
CA PRO A 404 -22.92 35.15 -10.45
C PRO A 404 -23.85 34.14 -9.77
N VAL A 405 -24.94 34.59 -9.14
CA VAL A 405 -25.83 33.70 -8.36
C VAL A 405 -26.63 32.76 -9.27
N PRO A 406 -27.38 33.21 -10.29
CA PRO A 406 -27.95 32.33 -11.32
C PRO A 406 -26.95 31.39 -11.99
N VAL A 407 -25.74 31.86 -12.32
CA VAL A 407 -24.70 31.00 -12.92
C VAL A 407 -24.30 29.88 -11.95
N THR A 408 -24.07 30.23 -10.68
CA THR A 408 -23.73 29.26 -9.64
C THR A 408 -24.83 28.21 -9.50
N ILE A 409 -26.10 28.63 -9.41
CA ILE A 409 -27.26 27.72 -9.29
C ILE A 409 -27.38 26.80 -10.50
N LEU A 410 -27.30 27.36 -11.72
CA LEU A 410 -27.42 26.59 -12.97
C LEU A 410 -26.32 25.53 -13.11
N ILE A 411 -25.07 25.93 -12.90
CA ILE A 411 -23.92 25.01 -13.00
C ILE A 411 -23.99 23.96 -11.88
N THR A 412 -24.36 24.34 -10.66
CA THR A 412 -24.51 23.40 -9.53
C THR A 412 -25.62 22.38 -9.79
N PHE A 413 -26.75 22.80 -10.39
CA PHE A 413 -27.81 21.91 -10.83
C PHE A 413 -27.33 20.93 -11.92
N ILE A 414 -26.59 21.41 -12.93
CA ILE A 414 -26.04 20.56 -14.00
C ILE A 414 -25.01 19.56 -13.44
N PHE A 415 -24.14 19.99 -12.53
CA PHE A 415 -23.17 19.13 -11.87
C PHE A 415 -23.87 18.06 -11.01
N TYR A 416 -24.93 18.39 -10.27
CA TYR A 416 -25.75 17.40 -9.57
C TYR A 416 -26.48 16.45 -10.54
N ALA A 417 -27.05 16.97 -11.64
CA ALA A 417 -27.82 16.17 -12.61
C ALA A 417 -26.94 15.17 -13.39
N THR A 418 -25.70 15.54 -13.72
CA THR A 418 -24.74 14.65 -14.38
C THR A 418 -24.36 13.44 -13.51
N GLN A 419 -24.51 13.52 -12.17
CA GLN A 419 -24.25 12.42 -11.24
C GLN A 419 -25.05 11.14 -11.57
N TYR A 420 -26.25 11.24 -12.15
CA TYR A 420 -27.05 10.07 -12.56
C TYR A 420 -26.36 9.16 -13.59
N ALA A 421 -25.39 9.71 -14.34
CA ALA A 421 -24.63 9.01 -15.36
C ALA A 421 -23.32 8.35 -14.84
N PHE A 422 -23.04 8.42 -13.53
CA PHE A 422 -21.81 7.89 -12.93
C PHE A 422 -22.09 6.83 -11.85
N ALA A 423 -21.26 5.79 -11.81
CA ALA A 423 -21.23 4.76 -10.76
C ALA A 423 -20.28 5.09 -9.58
N SER A 424 -19.70 6.30 -9.58
CA SER A 424 -18.75 6.74 -8.57
C SER A 424 -18.75 8.26 -8.43
N ILE A 425 -18.96 8.75 -7.19
CA ILE A 425 -18.83 10.18 -6.86
C ILE A 425 -17.41 10.68 -7.15
N THR A 426 -16.38 9.89 -6.86
CA THR A 426 -14.99 10.28 -7.11
C THR A 426 -14.68 10.37 -8.60
N ALA A 427 -15.24 9.48 -9.43
CA ALA A 427 -15.11 9.57 -10.89
C ALA A 427 -15.76 10.85 -11.43
N HIS A 428 -17.00 11.13 -11.01
CA HIS A 428 -17.75 12.34 -11.36
C HIS A 428 -17.03 13.63 -10.97
N VAL A 429 -16.56 13.72 -9.72
CA VAL A 429 -15.76 14.85 -9.23
C VAL A 429 -14.44 14.98 -10.02
N SER A 430 -13.71 13.88 -10.27
CA SER A 430 -12.45 13.91 -11.02
C SER A 430 -12.62 14.43 -12.44
N ALA A 431 -13.75 14.13 -13.08
CA ALA A 431 -14.04 14.50 -14.44
C ALA A 431 -14.56 15.94 -14.58
N LEU A 432 -15.49 16.34 -13.71
CA LEU A 432 -16.36 17.50 -13.97
C LEU A 432 -16.20 18.65 -12.97
N PHE A 433 -15.71 18.42 -11.74
CA PHE A 433 -15.56 19.47 -10.73
C PHE A 433 -14.63 20.62 -11.19
N PRO A 434 -13.38 20.38 -11.66
CA PRO A 434 -12.50 21.46 -12.10
C PRO A 434 -12.99 22.13 -13.39
N VAL A 435 -13.64 21.38 -14.29
CA VAL A 435 -14.27 21.92 -15.51
C VAL A 435 -15.33 22.97 -15.14
N PHE A 436 -16.21 22.65 -14.19
CA PHE A 436 -17.25 23.59 -13.77
C PHE A 436 -16.72 24.75 -12.90
N LEU A 437 -15.62 24.57 -12.17
CA LEU A 437 -14.93 25.68 -11.50
C LEU A 437 -14.41 26.73 -12.49
N SER A 438 -13.66 26.33 -13.52
CA SER A 438 -13.11 27.30 -14.48
C SER A 438 -14.22 28.00 -15.27
N ILE A 439 -15.36 27.34 -15.54
CA ILE A 439 -16.54 27.98 -16.15
C ILE A 439 -17.16 29.02 -15.20
N MET A 440 -17.31 28.69 -13.90
CA MET A 440 -17.76 29.66 -12.89
C MET A 440 -16.80 30.87 -12.78
N GLN A 441 -15.50 30.64 -12.83
CA GLN A 441 -14.46 31.66 -12.73
C GLN A 441 -14.56 32.68 -13.87
N GLN A 442 -14.69 32.21 -15.11
CA GLN A 442 -14.82 33.09 -16.28
C GLN A 442 -16.19 33.80 -16.36
N ALA A 443 -17.22 33.25 -15.71
CA ALA A 443 -18.49 33.94 -15.49
C ALA A 443 -18.44 34.97 -14.34
N GLY A 444 -17.29 35.20 -13.71
CA GLY A 444 -17.11 36.17 -12.62
C GLY A 444 -17.69 35.72 -11.28
N VAL A 445 -17.89 34.42 -11.05
CA VAL A 445 -18.32 33.88 -9.75
C VAL A 445 -17.16 33.94 -8.75
N PRO A 446 -17.34 34.48 -7.53
CA PRO A 446 -16.33 34.41 -6.48
C PRO A 446 -15.96 32.95 -6.17
N MET A 447 -14.67 32.60 -6.24
CA MET A 447 -14.26 31.20 -6.19
C MET A 447 -14.60 30.50 -4.87
N GLU A 448 -14.62 31.18 -3.72
CA GLU A 448 -15.14 30.60 -2.48
C GLU A 448 -16.61 30.15 -2.59
N MET A 449 -17.45 30.92 -3.30
CA MET A 449 -18.86 30.59 -3.52
C MET A 449 -18.98 29.42 -4.50
N GLY A 450 -18.29 29.47 -5.63
CA GLY A 450 -18.33 28.41 -6.65
C GLY A 450 -17.82 27.07 -6.12
N CYS A 451 -16.67 27.08 -5.44
CA CYS A 451 -16.09 25.90 -4.79
C CYS A 451 -17.07 25.25 -3.79
N ARG A 452 -17.65 26.05 -2.88
CA ARG A 452 -18.56 25.51 -1.85
C ARG A 452 -19.90 25.05 -2.44
N ALA A 453 -20.44 25.74 -3.44
CA ALA A 453 -21.67 25.34 -4.13
C ALA A 453 -21.50 24.04 -4.92
N LEU A 454 -20.39 23.85 -5.65
CA LEU A 454 -20.10 22.58 -6.31
C LEU A 454 -19.85 21.46 -5.28
N ALA A 455 -19.14 21.72 -4.18
CA ALA A 455 -18.90 20.69 -3.17
C ALA A 455 -20.19 20.17 -2.52
N TYR A 456 -21.14 21.09 -2.27
CA TYR A 456 -22.47 20.78 -1.74
C TYR A 456 -23.21 19.70 -2.55
N THR A 457 -23.01 19.59 -3.87
CA THR A 457 -23.72 18.59 -4.68
C THR A 457 -23.43 17.17 -4.29
N THR A 458 -22.26 16.88 -3.69
CA THR A 458 -21.84 15.51 -3.34
C THR A 458 -22.67 14.87 -2.23
N LEU A 459 -23.60 15.62 -1.61
CA LEU A 459 -24.77 15.09 -0.92
C LEU A 459 -25.59 14.10 -1.78
N SER A 460 -25.47 14.17 -3.10
CA SER A 460 -26.05 13.30 -4.15
C SER A 460 -25.76 11.81 -4.00
N GLY A 461 -24.85 11.39 -3.12
CA GLY A 461 -24.40 10.00 -3.02
C GLY A 461 -25.49 8.93 -2.85
N HIS A 462 -26.70 9.30 -2.45
CA HIS A 462 -27.86 8.42 -2.30
C HIS A 462 -28.78 8.35 -3.55
N LEU A 463 -28.50 9.09 -4.63
CA LEU A 463 -29.38 9.26 -5.81
C LEU A 463 -29.88 7.94 -6.43
N THR A 464 -28.95 7.03 -6.74
CA THR A 464 -29.26 5.72 -7.32
C THR A 464 -28.61 4.61 -6.49
N PRO A 465 -29.01 3.33 -6.66
CA PRO A 465 -28.33 2.19 -6.05
C PRO A 465 -26.84 2.03 -6.43
N TYR A 466 -26.31 2.82 -7.37
CA TYR A 466 -24.93 2.74 -7.87
C TYR A 466 -24.14 4.05 -7.73
N THR A 467 -24.74 5.20 -7.40
CA THR A 467 -24.03 6.50 -7.36
C THR A 467 -22.84 6.54 -6.40
N SER A 468 -22.98 5.92 -5.22
CA SER A 468 -21.91 5.76 -4.23
C SER A 468 -21.51 4.29 -4.14
N SER A 469 -20.22 4.01 -3.95
CA SER A 469 -19.69 2.66 -3.68
C SER A 469 -20.19 2.03 -2.38
N SER A 470 -20.91 2.76 -1.54
CA SER A 470 -21.63 2.25 -0.37
C SER A 470 -23.05 1.77 -0.65
N ASN A 471 -23.67 2.17 -1.79
CA ASN A 471 -25.05 1.82 -2.09
C ASN A 471 -25.25 0.37 -2.59
N PRO A 472 -24.39 -0.21 -3.47
CA PRO A 472 -24.60 -1.57 -3.96
C PRO A 472 -24.66 -2.65 -2.88
N PRO A 473 -23.82 -2.63 -1.81
CA PRO A 473 -23.97 -3.56 -0.68
C PRO A 473 -25.31 -3.43 0.05
N LEU A 474 -25.79 -2.21 0.26
CA LEU A 474 -27.08 -1.94 0.93
C LEU A 474 -28.27 -2.36 0.05
N PHE A 475 -28.20 -2.10 -1.25
CA PHE A 475 -29.21 -2.51 -2.23
C PHE A 475 -29.24 -4.04 -2.43
N ALA A 476 -28.07 -4.69 -2.44
CA ALA A 476 -27.94 -6.15 -2.60
C ALA A 476 -28.59 -6.96 -1.46
N MET A 477 -28.87 -6.34 -0.30
CA MET A 477 -29.69 -6.96 0.74
C MET A 477 -31.15 -7.20 0.31
N GLY A 478 -31.65 -6.48 -0.71
CA GLY A 478 -32.97 -6.72 -1.33
C GLY A 478 -34.18 -6.06 -0.67
N TYR A 479 -33.99 -5.21 0.36
CA TYR A 479 -35.09 -4.54 1.08
C TYR A 479 -35.78 -3.40 0.30
N VAL A 480 -35.17 -2.91 -0.78
CA VAL A 480 -35.60 -1.70 -1.51
C VAL A 480 -35.66 -2.02 -3.00
N LYS A 481 -36.73 -1.63 -3.69
CA LYS A 481 -36.84 -1.78 -5.15
C LYS A 481 -36.20 -0.59 -5.87
N THR A 482 -35.65 -0.79 -7.07
CA THR A 482 -34.94 0.25 -7.84
C THR A 482 -35.74 1.55 -7.95
N GLY A 483 -37.02 1.47 -8.33
CA GLY A 483 -37.88 2.66 -8.46
C GLY A 483 -38.19 3.37 -7.14
N GLU A 484 -38.18 2.66 -6.00
CA GLU A 484 -38.35 3.26 -4.66
C GLU A 484 -37.09 4.05 -4.27
N TRP A 485 -35.91 3.51 -4.59
CA TRP A 485 -34.63 4.19 -4.37
C TRP A 485 -34.50 5.47 -5.21
N TRP A 486 -34.80 5.38 -6.51
CA TRP A 486 -34.74 6.53 -7.42
C TRP A 486 -35.76 7.62 -7.04
N LEU A 487 -36.96 7.24 -6.59
CA LEU A 487 -37.94 8.18 -6.05
C LEU A 487 -37.40 8.94 -4.82
N LEU A 488 -36.74 8.24 -3.90
CA LEU A 488 -36.10 8.90 -2.76
C LEU A 488 -34.97 9.84 -3.21
N GLY A 489 -34.13 9.41 -4.16
CA GLY A 489 -33.05 10.21 -4.74
C GLY A 489 -33.55 11.54 -5.30
N VAL A 490 -34.63 11.52 -6.08
CA VAL A 490 -35.27 12.74 -6.63
C VAL A 490 -35.83 13.63 -5.52
N ILE A 491 -36.47 13.08 -4.49
CA ILE A 491 -37.07 13.88 -3.40
C ILE A 491 -35.98 14.52 -2.53
N LEU A 492 -34.97 13.76 -2.11
CA LEU A 492 -33.86 14.29 -1.33
C LEU A 492 -32.98 15.26 -2.14
N PHE A 493 -32.86 15.08 -3.45
CA PHE A 493 -32.27 16.09 -4.35
C PHE A 493 -33.00 17.44 -4.26
N VAL A 494 -34.33 17.45 -4.39
CA VAL A 494 -35.12 18.69 -4.29
C VAL A 494 -34.96 19.33 -2.90
N VAL A 495 -35.02 18.54 -1.83
CA VAL A 495 -34.78 19.03 -0.45
C VAL A 495 -33.38 19.63 -0.33
N ASN A 496 -32.33 18.94 -0.79
CA ASN A 496 -30.96 19.42 -0.72
C ASN A 496 -30.75 20.71 -1.53
N MET A 497 -31.36 20.83 -2.73
CA MET A 497 -31.28 22.07 -3.54
C MET A 497 -32.05 23.23 -2.90
N CYS A 498 -33.23 23.00 -2.32
CA CYS A 498 -33.93 24.02 -1.53
C CYS A 498 -33.08 24.49 -0.34
N LEU A 499 -32.35 23.58 0.31
CA LEU A 499 -31.47 23.92 1.43
C LEU A 499 -30.24 24.72 0.97
N LEU A 500 -29.63 24.39 -0.16
CA LEU A 500 -28.57 25.19 -0.79
C LEU A 500 -29.06 26.63 -1.08
N MET A 501 -30.26 26.78 -1.63
CA MET A 501 -30.86 28.07 -1.94
C MET A 501 -31.29 28.87 -0.69
N SER A 502 -31.55 28.21 0.43
CA SER A 502 -31.86 28.86 1.72
C SER A 502 -30.64 29.15 2.59
N SER A 503 -29.48 28.56 2.28
CA SER A 503 -28.22 28.88 2.94
C SER A 503 -27.82 30.33 2.62
N PRO A 504 -27.50 31.18 3.61
CA PRO A 504 -27.29 32.61 3.38
C PRO A 504 -26.01 32.88 2.58
N SER A 505 -26.17 32.96 1.26
CA SER A 505 -25.15 33.36 0.27
C SER A 505 -24.87 34.88 0.28
N GLY A 506 -24.95 35.50 1.46
CA GLY A 506 -24.84 36.94 1.69
C GLY A 506 -24.46 37.22 3.13
N GLY A 507 -23.16 37.22 3.42
CA GLY A 507 -22.60 37.47 4.75
C GLY A 507 -21.27 38.24 4.75
N MET A 508 -20.83 38.74 3.59
CA MET A 508 -19.73 39.70 3.47
C MET A 508 -20.32 41.04 3.05
N ASN A 509 -20.34 42.00 3.97
CA ASN A 509 -20.82 43.36 3.67
C ASN A 509 -19.83 44.07 2.73
N SER A 510 -20.37 44.76 1.74
CA SER A 510 -19.61 45.69 0.88
C SER A 510 -19.28 47.00 1.62
N SER A 511 -18.56 46.91 2.74
CA SER A 511 -18.34 48.03 3.66
C SER A 511 -17.07 47.91 4.52
N GLU A 512 -15.94 47.50 3.96
CA GLU A 512 -14.64 47.62 4.65
C GLU A 512 -13.46 47.99 3.72
N GLU A 513 -13.73 48.76 2.66
CA GLU A 513 -12.68 49.59 2.06
C GLU A 513 -12.29 50.72 3.03
N GLY A 514 -11.05 50.66 3.54
CA GLY A 514 -10.37 51.82 4.11
C GLY A 514 -10.49 52.05 5.63
N ARG A 515 -9.81 51.21 6.43
CA ARG A 515 -9.25 51.63 7.73
C ARG A 515 -7.80 51.17 7.92
N PRO A 516 -6.89 52.04 8.38
CA PRO A 516 -5.49 51.68 8.59
C PRO A 516 -5.28 50.89 9.89
N GLN A 517 -4.18 50.12 9.95
CA GLN A 517 -3.80 49.31 11.11
C GLN A 517 -3.28 50.18 12.28
N SER A 518 -4.13 50.54 13.25
CA SER A 518 -3.66 51.15 14.50
C SER A 518 -4.62 51.00 15.69
N ALA A 519 -4.46 49.92 16.46
CA ALA A 519 -4.71 49.88 17.92
C ALA A 519 -4.31 48.49 18.49
N LYS A 520 -3.26 48.43 19.31
CA LYS A 520 -3.07 47.33 20.26
C LYS A 520 -3.54 47.82 21.62
N GLU A 521 -4.72 47.39 22.08
CA GLU A 521 -5.12 47.58 23.47
C GLU A 521 -5.02 46.26 24.23
N SER A 522 -4.26 46.30 25.32
CA SER A 522 -3.93 45.15 26.15
C SER A 522 -4.89 45.02 27.32
N ILE A 523 -5.66 43.93 27.38
CA ILE A 523 -6.40 43.57 28.60
C ILE A 523 -5.49 42.72 29.49
N SER A 524 -4.97 43.33 30.55
CA SER A 524 -4.17 42.66 31.57
C SER A 524 -5.05 41.90 32.56
N ILE A 525 -4.81 40.60 32.74
CA ILE A 525 -5.41 39.80 33.83
C ILE A 525 -4.31 39.50 34.86
N SER A 526 -4.52 39.92 36.10
CA SER A 526 -3.55 39.83 37.19
C SER A 526 -3.56 38.46 37.90
N THR A 527 -2.42 38.11 38.49
CA THR A 527 -2.19 36.83 39.18
C THR A 527 -2.66 36.86 40.64
N THR A 528 -3.15 35.74 41.17
CA THR A 528 -2.51 34.96 42.29
C THR A 528 -3.38 33.77 42.77
N PRO A 529 -2.80 32.74 43.41
CA PRO A 529 -3.51 31.54 43.89
C PRO A 529 -3.55 31.39 45.44
N PRO A 530 -4.34 30.43 45.97
CA PRO A 530 -4.21 29.98 47.36
C PRO A 530 -3.37 28.69 47.53
N ARG A 531 -2.47 28.71 48.53
CA ARG A 531 -2.00 27.54 49.32
C ARG A 531 -2.51 27.74 50.77
N THR A 532 -2.37 26.90 51.81
CA THR A 532 -1.48 25.75 52.12
C THR A 532 -2.01 25.01 53.37
N SER A 533 -1.80 23.66 53.51
CA SER A 533 -1.55 22.88 54.77
C SER A 533 -2.51 22.99 56.00
N TYR A 534 -2.55 22.18 57.07
CA TYR A 534 -1.85 20.99 57.65
C TYR A 534 -2.95 19.98 58.15
N LEU A 535 -2.83 18.65 58.33
CA LEU A 535 -1.86 17.66 58.89
C LEU A 535 -2.14 17.24 60.37
N GLU A 536 -2.73 16.04 60.56
CA GLU A 536 -2.73 15.06 61.70
C GLU A 536 -3.76 13.92 61.39
N GLY A 537 -4.02 12.82 62.11
CA GLY A 537 -3.47 12.14 63.32
C GLY A 537 -4.55 11.26 64.03
N ALA A 538 -4.33 10.12 64.72
CA ALA A 538 -3.23 9.12 64.73
C ALA A 538 -3.62 7.79 65.47
N VAL A 539 -3.18 6.60 64.97
CA VAL A 539 -2.89 5.30 65.68
C VAL A 539 -4.01 4.41 66.33
N GLY A 540 -3.93 3.07 66.16
CA GLY A 540 -4.30 2.10 67.24
C GLY A 540 -4.83 0.66 66.93
N GLY A 541 -3.99 -0.39 67.01
CA GLY A 541 -4.34 -1.82 67.29
C GLY A 541 -5.11 -2.65 66.21
N ALA A 542 -5.22 -4.00 66.25
CA ALA A 542 -4.53 -5.07 66.98
C ALA A 542 -4.75 -6.46 66.27
N CYS A 543 -4.20 -7.57 66.78
CA CYS A 543 -4.27 -8.97 66.25
C CYS A 543 -4.25 -9.97 67.45
N PRO A 544 -4.33 -11.33 67.36
CA PRO A 544 -4.47 -12.29 66.23
C PRO A 544 -5.58 -13.36 66.56
N PRO A 545 -5.48 -14.71 66.35
CA PRO A 545 -4.79 -15.57 65.34
C PRO A 545 -5.70 -16.65 64.68
N GLU A 546 -5.20 -17.41 63.68
CA GLU A 546 -5.26 -18.89 63.76
C GLU A 546 -4.30 -19.67 62.81
N ASN A 547 -3.79 -20.78 63.39
CA ASN A 547 -3.14 -22.02 62.93
C ASN A 547 -2.55 -22.28 61.50
N LYS A 548 -1.47 -23.10 61.52
CA LYS A 548 -0.81 -23.78 60.38
C LYS A 548 -1.26 -25.25 60.27
N PRO A 549 -0.77 -26.01 59.27
CA PRO A 549 0.26 -27.01 59.60
C PRO A 549 1.57 -26.87 58.79
N THR A 550 2.60 -27.63 59.17
CA THR A 550 3.97 -27.56 58.62
C THR A 550 4.40 -28.86 57.93
N GLY A 551 5.31 -28.75 56.96
CA GLY A 551 6.07 -29.85 56.36
C GLY A 551 7.32 -29.32 55.65
N ASP A 552 8.40 -30.08 55.73
CA ASP A 552 9.76 -29.71 55.27
C ASP A 552 9.92 -29.87 53.73
N ALA A 553 11.00 -29.45 53.06
CA ALA A 553 12.31 -28.98 53.53
C ALA A 553 12.98 -27.98 52.56
N LEU A 554 14.05 -27.34 53.04
CA LEU A 554 15.22 -26.80 52.32
C LEU A 554 15.16 -26.64 50.78
N ASP A 555 15.05 -25.39 50.31
CA ASP A 555 16.02 -24.82 49.35
C ASP A 555 15.93 -23.27 49.29
N SER A 556 17.02 -22.57 48.93
CA SER A 556 17.14 -21.11 49.09
C SER A 556 16.63 -20.28 47.89
N PRO A 557 15.65 -19.36 48.04
CA PRO A 557 15.04 -18.66 46.89
C PRO A 557 15.36 -17.15 46.79
N THR A 558 16.58 -16.78 46.40
CA THR A 558 16.93 -15.35 46.15
C THR A 558 16.50 -14.83 44.77
N ASN A 559 16.49 -15.67 43.73
CA ASN A 559 16.31 -15.21 42.33
C ASN A 559 14.86 -15.32 41.77
N VAL A 560 13.87 -15.72 42.59
CA VAL A 560 12.52 -16.06 42.09
C VAL A 560 11.65 -14.82 41.79
N ARG A 561 11.87 -13.68 42.46
CA ARG A 561 11.07 -12.45 42.24
C ARG A 561 11.35 -11.77 40.91
N GLU A 562 12.63 -11.60 40.54
CA GLU A 562 13.00 -10.99 39.26
C GLU A 562 12.50 -11.83 38.08
N PHE A 563 12.67 -13.15 38.13
CA PHE A 563 12.24 -14.02 37.03
C PHE A 563 10.72 -13.95 36.80
N ARG A 564 9.92 -13.81 37.88
CA ARG A 564 8.49 -13.51 37.74
C ARG A 564 8.25 -12.15 37.09
N PHE A 565 8.88 -11.07 37.55
CA PHE A 565 8.74 -9.73 36.94
C PHE A 565 9.10 -9.73 35.45
N TRP A 566 10.26 -10.27 35.07
CA TRP A 566 10.69 -10.38 33.68
C TRP A 566 9.84 -11.33 32.82
N SER A 567 9.15 -12.30 33.43
CA SER A 567 8.17 -13.16 32.72
C SER A 567 6.83 -12.45 32.52
N SER A 568 6.36 -11.67 33.51
CA SER A 568 5.15 -10.85 33.40
C SER A 568 5.36 -9.70 32.43
N ALA A 569 6.51 -9.02 32.46
CA ALA A 569 6.86 -7.98 31.49
C ALA A 569 6.96 -8.53 30.06
N ARG A 570 7.54 -9.72 29.85
CA ARG A 570 7.57 -10.39 28.53
C ARG A 570 6.25 -11.06 28.11
N ARG A 571 5.27 -11.13 29.01
CA ARG A 571 3.88 -11.50 28.71
C ARG A 571 3.11 -10.23 28.32
N TRP A 572 3.06 -9.23 29.19
CA TRP A 572 2.50 -7.90 28.92
C TRP A 572 3.01 -7.26 27.61
N HIS A 573 4.31 -7.27 27.34
CA HIS A 573 4.87 -6.77 26.07
C HIS A 573 4.35 -7.54 24.85
N ARG A 574 4.11 -8.85 24.97
CA ARG A 574 3.56 -9.70 23.89
C ARG A 574 2.06 -9.46 23.70
N ASP A 575 1.36 -9.20 24.79
CA ASP A 575 -0.09 -9.05 24.84
C ASP A 575 -0.55 -7.62 24.49
N VAL A 576 0.34 -6.61 24.61
CA VAL A 576 0.03 -5.19 24.33
C VAL A 576 0.79 -4.62 23.12
N TRP A 577 2.03 -5.08 22.82
CA TRP A 577 2.82 -4.63 21.65
C TRP A 577 3.19 -5.83 20.75
N PRO A 578 2.20 -6.47 20.08
CA PRO A 578 2.43 -7.66 19.26
C PRO A 578 3.19 -7.34 17.96
N GLY A 579 4.51 -7.51 17.97
CA GLY A 579 5.36 -7.44 16.77
C GLY A 579 6.39 -6.32 16.75
N ILE A 580 6.62 -5.62 17.87
CA ILE A 580 7.55 -4.48 17.95
C ILE A 580 8.69 -4.78 18.93
N HIS A 581 9.95 -4.66 18.50
CA HIS A 581 11.09 -4.87 19.41
C HIS A 581 11.42 -3.59 20.20
N ILE A 582 10.63 -3.30 21.25
CA ILE A 582 10.73 -2.08 22.08
C ILE A 582 12.17 -1.75 22.53
N PRO A 583 12.99 -2.70 23.04
CA PRO A 583 14.36 -2.37 23.46
C PRO A 583 15.26 -1.88 22.32
N VAL A 584 15.03 -2.39 21.10
CA VAL A 584 15.74 -1.97 19.89
C VAL A 584 15.27 -0.58 19.45
N ALA A 585 13.95 -0.34 19.42
CA ALA A 585 13.37 0.96 19.10
C ALA A 585 13.86 2.07 20.04
N LEU A 586 13.89 1.81 21.36
CA LEU A 586 14.39 2.76 22.36
C LEU A 586 15.91 3.01 22.23
N LEU A 587 16.69 1.99 21.87
CA LEU A 587 18.13 2.15 21.62
C LEU A 587 18.39 3.01 20.38
N ILE A 588 17.60 2.84 19.32
CA ILE A 588 17.69 3.66 18.09
C ILE A 588 17.29 5.10 18.39
N LEU A 589 16.19 5.33 19.11
CA LEU A 589 15.78 6.68 19.52
C LEU A 589 16.82 7.35 20.43
N GLY A 590 17.42 6.60 21.38
CA GLY A 590 18.50 7.10 22.22
C GLY A 590 19.76 7.47 21.41
N LEU A 591 20.15 6.63 20.45
CA LEU A 591 21.26 6.92 19.53
C LEU A 591 20.98 8.16 18.67
N GLY A 592 19.76 8.29 18.15
CA GLY A 592 19.31 9.48 17.42
C GLY A 592 19.38 10.75 18.25
N LEU A 593 18.85 10.71 19.49
CA LEU A 593 18.88 11.84 20.42
C LEU A 593 20.32 12.25 20.82
N VAL A 594 21.24 11.29 20.96
CA VAL A 594 22.66 11.60 21.20
C VAL A 594 23.30 12.25 19.98
N LEU A 595 23.05 11.73 18.77
CA LEU A 595 23.59 12.30 17.54
C LEU A 595 22.99 13.66 17.19
N TRP A 596 21.74 13.92 17.57
CA TRP A 596 20.99 15.15 17.28
C TRP A 596 21.77 16.43 17.61
N TRP A 597 22.31 16.49 18.82
CA TRP A 597 23.04 17.67 19.33
C TRP A 597 24.51 17.73 18.90
N LEU A 598 25.04 16.67 18.27
CA LEU A 598 26.45 16.56 17.87
C LEU A 598 26.69 17.08 16.44
N VAL A 599 26.16 18.28 16.13
CA VAL A 599 26.28 18.92 14.81
C VAL A 599 27.75 19.15 14.44
N PRO A 600 28.28 18.53 13.36
CA PRO A 600 29.69 18.70 12.98
C PRO A 600 29.99 20.06 12.35
N SER A 601 31.22 20.55 12.58
CA SER A 601 31.71 21.78 11.95
C SER A 601 31.68 21.69 10.41
N GLY A 602 31.01 22.63 9.76
CA GLY A 602 30.91 22.73 8.30
C GLY A 602 29.62 22.17 7.68
N LEU A 603 28.64 21.76 8.49
CA LEU A 603 27.27 21.47 8.06
C LEU A 603 26.29 22.45 8.73
N SER A 604 25.10 22.64 8.13
CA SER A 604 24.00 23.30 8.84
C SER A 604 23.27 22.29 9.76
N PRO A 605 22.64 22.74 10.86
CA PRO A 605 21.90 21.86 11.75
C PRO A 605 20.81 21.06 11.04
N GLN A 606 20.06 21.67 10.10
CA GLN A 606 19.00 21.00 9.34
C GLN A 606 19.51 19.82 8.50
N VAL A 607 20.67 19.97 7.86
CA VAL A 607 21.30 18.91 7.06
C VAL A 607 21.81 17.78 7.96
N TRP A 608 22.36 18.13 9.13
CA TRP A 608 22.73 17.14 10.13
C TRP A 608 21.52 16.40 10.71
N HIS A 609 20.44 17.11 11.06
CA HIS A 609 19.19 16.50 11.54
C HIS A 609 18.60 15.55 10.51
N THR A 610 18.57 15.94 9.22
CA THR A 610 18.16 15.06 8.11
C THR A 610 19.04 13.81 8.03
N PHE A 611 20.35 13.95 8.19
CA PHE A 611 21.25 12.79 8.26
C PHE A 611 20.98 11.92 9.49
N VAL A 612 20.69 12.49 10.66
CA VAL A 612 20.37 11.74 11.88
C VAL A 612 19.06 10.98 11.75
N VAL A 613 18.00 11.56 11.19
CA VAL A 613 16.74 10.82 10.93
C VAL A 613 16.98 9.72 9.88
N PHE A 614 17.68 10.01 8.78
CA PHE A 614 18.02 8.99 7.77
C PHE A 614 18.85 7.86 8.39
N PHE A 615 19.86 8.17 9.17
CA PHE A 615 20.70 7.20 9.87
C PHE A 615 19.88 6.34 10.84
N CYS A 616 18.98 6.93 11.62
CA CYS A 616 18.07 6.17 12.49
C CYS A 616 17.11 5.28 11.69
N THR A 617 16.66 5.74 10.52
CA THR A 617 15.84 4.96 9.57
C THR A 617 16.63 3.75 9.04
N ILE A 618 17.89 3.95 8.68
CA ILE A 618 18.81 2.89 8.23
C ILE A 618 19.15 1.91 9.36
N VAL A 619 19.40 2.37 10.58
CA VAL A 619 19.63 1.48 11.73
C VAL A 619 18.35 0.69 12.06
N GLY A 620 17.17 1.31 11.95
CA GLY A 620 15.88 0.61 12.00
C GLY A 620 15.72 -0.42 10.87
N ALA A 621 16.15 -0.11 9.65
CA ALA A 621 16.16 -1.04 8.52
C ALA A 621 17.14 -2.23 8.67
N VAL A 622 18.09 -2.15 9.62
CA VAL A 622 19.06 -3.21 9.91
C VAL A 622 18.62 -4.10 11.08
N PHE A 623 18.07 -3.50 12.13
CA PHE A 623 17.65 -4.22 13.34
C PHE A 623 16.15 -4.55 13.39
N GLU A 624 15.38 -4.13 12.38
CA GLU A 624 13.95 -4.42 12.16
C GLU A 624 13.08 -4.35 13.43
N PRO A 625 13.07 -3.22 14.18
CA PRO A 625 12.20 -3.05 15.35
C PRO A 625 10.71 -3.00 14.97
N LEU A 626 10.45 -2.65 13.71
CA LEU A 626 9.23 -2.73 12.92
C LEU A 626 9.64 -3.26 11.53
N PRO A 627 8.71 -3.79 10.72
CA PRO A 627 8.96 -4.01 9.29
C PRO A 627 9.39 -2.71 8.59
N LEU A 628 10.21 -2.82 7.54
CA LEU A 628 10.89 -1.68 6.91
C LEU A 628 9.95 -0.50 6.54
N THR A 629 8.80 -0.79 5.94
CA THR A 629 7.75 0.21 5.66
C THR A 629 7.26 0.94 6.91
N GLY A 630 7.12 0.25 8.04
CA GLY A 630 6.77 0.88 9.32
C GLY A 630 7.87 1.79 9.86
N VAL A 631 9.14 1.39 9.72
CA VAL A 631 10.29 2.26 10.05
C VAL A 631 10.31 3.52 9.17
N CYS A 632 10.05 3.37 7.86
CA CYS A 632 9.99 4.49 6.93
C CYS A 632 8.81 5.44 7.21
N LEU A 633 7.62 4.93 7.54
CA LEU A 633 6.47 5.75 7.93
C LEU A 633 6.70 6.51 9.25
N VAL A 634 7.34 5.87 10.24
CA VAL A 634 7.77 6.56 11.46
C VAL A 634 8.84 7.63 11.15
N SER A 635 9.73 7.38 10.18
CA SER A 635 10.74 8.37 9.77
C SER A 635 10.15 9.59 9.04
N ILE A 636 9.10 9.42 8.24
CA ILE A 636 8.33 10.53 7.63
C ILE A 636 7.84 11.44 8.75
N ALA A 637 7.10 10.88 9.72
CA ALA A 637 6.55 11.64 10.84
C ALA A 637 7.62 12.35 11.67
N LEU A 638 8.77 11.69 11.91
CA LEU A 638 9.89 12.29 12.64
C LEU A 638 10.57 13.42 11.85
N ALA A 639 10.79 13.29 10.54
CA ALA A 639 11.40 14.33 9.74
C ALA A 639 10.56 15.61 9.69
N THR A 640 9.22 15.48 9.56
CA THR A 640 8.32 16.64 9.56
C THR A 640 8.18 17.25 10.96
N LEU A 641 7.96 16.45 12.01
CA LEU A 641 7.86 16.96 13.39
C LEU A 641 9.10 17.71 13.88
N THR A 642 10.28 17.33 13.37
CA THR A 642 11.56 17.96 13.76
C THR A 642 12.00 19.10 12.84
N GLY A 643 11.25 19.39 11.76
CA GLY A 643 11.64 20.37 10.75
C GLY A 643 12.94 20.02 10.02
N ALA A 644 13.34 18.74 9.99
CA ALA A 644 14.54 18.29 9.29
C ALA A 644 14.38 18.50 7.77
N LEU A 645 13.21 18.18 7.24
CA LEU A 645 12.80 18.39 5.85
C LEU A 645 11.51 19.21 5.79
N THR A 646 11.30 19.95 4.71
CA THR A 646 10.02 20.62 4.44
C THR A 646 8.98 19.63 3.92
N GLU A 647 7.70 20.02 3.94
CA GLU A 647 6.58 19.12 3.65
C GLU A 647 6.63 18.57 2.21
N ASP A 648 6.83 19.46 1.22
CA ASP A 648 7.11 19.09 -0.18
C ASP A 648 8.32 18.15 -0.32
N GLN A 649 9.34 18.30 0.54
CA GLN A 649 10.56 17.49 0.51
C GLN A 649 10.35 16.09 1.10
N VAL A 650 9.44 15.93 2.07
CA VAL A 650 9.16 14.65 2.74
C VAL A 650 8.38 13.68 1.84
N LEU A 651 7.53 14.19 0.94
CA LEU A 651 6.75 13.37 0.02
C LEU A 651 7.32 13.30 -1.40
N SER A 652 8.35 14.09 -1.74
CA SER A 652 8.91 14.15 -3.11
C SER A 652 9.39 12.79 -3.65
N GLY A 653 9.79 11.87 -2.79
CA GLY A 653 10.24 10.52 -3.20
C GLY A 653 9.14 9.67 -3.86
N PHE A 654 7.87 9.96 -3.59
CA PHE A 654 6.74 9.25 -4.19
C PHE A 654 6.46 9.65 -5.65
N ALA A 655 7.02 10.77 -6.12
CA ALA A 655 6.99 11.20 -7.52
C ALA A 655 8.20 10.71 -8.34
N ASP A 656 9.12 9.94 -7.75
CA ASP A 656 10.37 9.55 -8.39
C ASP A 656 10.18 8.49 -9.50
N ALA A 657 10.80 8.73 -10.66
CA ALA A 657 10.66 7.87 -11.83
C ALA A 657 11.33 6.48 -11.69
N ALA A 658 12.41 6.37 -10.91
CA ALA A 658 13.05 5.09 -10.62
C ALA A 658 12.22 4.26 -9.62
N VAL A 659 11.49 4.92 -8.71
CA VAL A 659 10.49 4.25 -7.84
C VAL A 659 9.39 3.63 -8.69
N TRP A 660 8.69 4.42 -9.51
CA TRP A 660 7.57 3.92 -10.34
C TRP A 660 7.99 2.88 -11.38
N LEU A 661 9.21 2.97 -11.93
CA LEU A 661 9.77 1.94 -12.81
C LEU A 661 9.81 0.54 -12.16
N VAL A 662 10.08 0.47 -10.84
CA VAL A 662 10.04 -0.81 -10.12
C VAL A 662 8.61 -1.26 -9.87
N ILE A 663 7.71 -0.36 -9.49
CA ILE A 663 6.28 -0.67 -9.25
C ILE A 663 5.64 -1.30 -10.50
N PHE A 664 5.84 -0.71 -11.68
CA PHE A 664 5.35 -1.29 -12.93
C PHE A 664 5.98 -2.66 -13.23
N ALA A 665 7.25 -2.90 -12.87
CA ALA A 665 7.88 -4.21 -13.00
C ALA A 665 7.30 -5.25 -12.02
N PHE A 666 6.84 -4.85 -10.83
CA PHE A 666 6.14 -5.74 -9.89
C PHE A 666 4.78 -6.18 -10.45
N PHE A 667 4.01 -5.28 -11.06
CA PHE A 667 2.75 -5.64 -11.73
C PHE A 667 2.96 -6.61 -12.90
N ILE A 668 4.07 -6.50 -13.67
CA ILE A 668 4.46 -7.52 -14.67
C ILE A 668 4.76 -8.87 -13.99
N SER A 669 5.48 -8.87 -12.87
CA SER A 669 5.81 -10.08 -12.11
C SER A 669 4.58 -10.83 -11.63
N SER A 670 3.60 -10.13 -11.08
CA SER A 670 2.37 -10.75 -10.59
C SER A 670 1.59 -11.43 -11.73
N ALA A 671 1.64 -10.89 -12.96
CA ALA A 671 1.18 -11.60 -14.17
C ALA A 671 2.00 -12.86 -14.50
N PHE A 672 3.34 -12.80 -14.44
CA PHE A 672 4.22 -13.95 -14.69
C PHE A 672 4.03 -15.10 -13.70
N VAL A 673 3.60 -14.78 -12.47
CA VAL A 673 3.23 -15.75 -11.43
C VAL A 673 1.80 -16.28 -11.66
N ALA A 674 0.81 -15.40 -11.82
CA ALA A 674 -0.61 -15.77 -11.97
C ALA A 674 -0.88 -16.65 -13.21
N THR A 675 -0.26 -16.33 -14.34
CA THR A 675 -0.33 -17.14 -15.58
C THR A 675 0.43 -18.47 -15.51
N GLY A 676 1.25 -18.66 -14.47
CA GLY A 676 2.20 -19.76 -14.37
C GLY A 676 3.31 -19.74 -15.42
N LEU A 677 3.44 -18.67 -16.23
CA LEU A 677 4.42 -18.57 -17.31
C LEU A 677 5.86 -18.79 -16.82
N GLY A 678 6.20 -18.25 -15.64
CA GLY A 678 7.51 -18.47 -15.04
C GLY A 678 7.83 -19.94 -14.77
N ARG A 679 6.81 -20.74 -14.37
CA ARG A 679 6.96 -22.20 -14.19
C ARG A 679 7.10 -22.92 -15.53
N ARG A 680 6.36 -22.51 -16.56
CA ARG A 680 6.49 -23.05 -17.94
C ARG A 680 7.91 -22.88 -18.48
N ILE A 681 8.51 -21.68 -18.31
CA ILE A 681 9.89 -21.39 -18.69
C ILE A 681 10.86 -22.33 -17.97
N CYS A 682 10.70 -22.52 -16.65
CA CYS A 682 11.54 -23.44 -15.89
C CYS A 682 11.46 -24.88 -16.40
N PHE A 683 10.26 -25.41 -16.64
CA PHE A 683 10.10 -26.75 -17.19
C PHE A 683 10.66 -26.89 -18.60
N ILE A 684 10.59 -25.85 -19.46
CA ILE A 684 11.24 -25.87 -20.78
C ILE A 684 12.76 -26.00 -20.62
N VAL A 685 13.38 -25.20 -19.75
CA VAL A 685 14.84 -25.27 -19.52
C VAL A 685 15.24 -26.63 -18.91
N PHE A 686 14.49 -27.13 -17.92
CA PHE A 686 14.76 -28.42 -17.28
C PHE A 686 14.52 -29.62 -18.19
N LYS A 687 13.61 -29.53 -19.17
CA LYS A 687 13.45 -30.54 -20.24
C LYS A 687 14.74 -30.71 -21.06
N TYR A 688 15.42 -29.62 -21.40
CA TYR A 688 16.63 -29.68 -22.24
C TYR A 688 17.91 -29.96 -21.43
N LEU A 689 18.06 -29.35 -20.24
CA LEU A 689 19.31 -29.42 -19.47
C LEU A 689 19.25 -30.35 -18.25
N GLY A 690 18.06 -30.68 -17.73
CA GLY A 690 17.86 -31.38 -16.47
C GLY A 690 18.22 -32.87 -16.46
N SER A 691 18.82 -33.41 -17.52
CA SER A 691 19.23 -34.83 -17.63
C SER A 691 20.47 -35.19 -16.80
N THR A 692 21.23 -34.20 -16.33
CA THR A 692 22.36 -34.36 -15.41
C THR A 692 22.29 -33.34 -14.28
N THR A 693 22.89 -33.66 -13.13
CA THR A 693 22.86 -32.79 -11.95
C THR A 693 23.52 -31.42 -12.21
N ILE A 694 24.62 -31.38 -12.98
CA ILE A 694 25.27 -30.13 -13.40
C ILE A 694 24.42 -29.38 -14.44
N GLY A 695 23.79 -30.09 -15.38
CA GLY A 695 22.87 -29.48 -16.35
C GLY A 695 21.63 -28.88 -15.68
N LEU A 696 21.09 -29.54 -14.65
CA LEU A 696 19.98 -29.02 -13.83
C LEU A 696 20.41 -27.77 -13.04
N ALA A 697 21.63 -27.75 -12.49
CA ALA A 697 22.20 -26.58 -11.83
C ALA A 697 22.41 -25.39 -12.78
N TYR A 698 22.92 -25.61 -14.00
CA TYR A 698 22.96 -24.56 -15.03
C TYR A 698 21.55 -24.15 -15.49
N GLY A 699 20.61 -25.08 -15.55
CA GLY A 699 19.21 -24.80 -15.80
C GLY A 699 18.63 -23.83 -14.77
N ILE A 700 18.94 -24.03 -13.48
CA ILE A 700 18.56 -23.10 -12.40
C ILE A 700 19.14 -21.70 -12.64
N CYS A 701 20.44 -21.59 -12.96
CA CYS A 701 21.08 -20.31 -13.27
C CYS A 701 20.43 -19.61 -14.48
N ILE A 702 20.18 -20.35 -15.56
CA ILE A 702 19.53 -19.85 -16.78
C ILE A 702 18.09 -19.40 -16.50
N CYS A 703 17.32 -20.15 -15.70
CA CYS A 703 15.99 -19.73 -15.24
C CYS A 703 16.08 -18.43 -14.42
N GLY A 704 17.03 -18.33 -13.49
CA GLY A 704 17.25 -17.12 -12.71
C GLY A 704 17.55 -15.88 -13.56
N VAL A 705 18.26 -16.04 -14.68
CA VAL A 705 18.53 -14.95 -15.64
C VAL A 705 17.29 -14.65 -16.48
N ILE A 706 16.66 -15.64 -17.12
CA ILE A 706 15.51 -15.42 -18.01
C ILE A 706 14.32 -14.84 -17.25
N LEU A 707 13.99 -15.38 -16.06
CA LEU A 707 12.92 -14.84 -15.23
C LEU A 707 13.23 -13.42 -14.72
N GLY A 708 14.51 -13.03 -14.64
CA GLY A 708 14.92 -11.68 -14.28
C GLY A 708 14.48 -10.59 -15.28
N LEU A 709 14.09 -10.96 -16.50
CA LEU A 709 13.52 -10.02 -17.48
C LEU A 709 12.16 -9.47 -17.02
N GLY A 710 11.29 -10.35 -16.49
CA GLY A 710 9.91 -10.03 -16.12
C GLY A 710 9.61 -10.04 -14.62
N ILE A 711 10.60 -10.33 -13.76
CA ILE A 711 10.40 -10.47 -12.31
C ILE A 711 11.47 -9.72 -11.50
N PRO A 712 11.14 -8.56 -10.88
CA PRO A 712 12.06 -7.74 -10.08
C PRO A 712 12.20 -8.21 -8.63
N SER A 713 11.35 -9.13 -8.17
CA SER A 713 11.53 -9.79 -6.88
C SER A 713 12.41 -11.03 -7.05
N ALA A 714 13.66 -10.96 -6.57
CA ALA A 714 14.51 -12.14 -6.44
C ALA A 714 13.81 -13.24 -5.63
N THR A 715 13.11 -12.86 -4.56
CA THR A 715 12.33 -13.73 -3.68
C THR A 715 11.17 -14.43 -4.41
N ALA A 716 10.47 -13.75 -5.33
CA ALA A 716 9.41 -14.37 -6.13
C ALA A 716 9.95 -15.44 -7.09
N LYS A 717 11.06 -15.17 -7.78
CA LYS A 717 11.78 -16.18 -8.59
C LYS A 717 12.23 -17.36 -7.73
N ALA A 718 12.85 -17.04 -6.59
CA ALA A 718 13.46 -17.97 -5.65
C ALA A 718 12.46 -18.94 -4.99
N VAL A 719 11.40 -18.39 -4.41
CA VAL A 719 10.49 -19.08 -3.46
C VAL A 719 9.11 -19.33 -4.08
N GLY A 720 8.64 -18.47 -4.99
CA GLY A 720 7.32 -18.65 -5.65
C GLY A 720 7.35 -19.55 -6.89
N ILE A 721 8.49 -19.58 -7.60
CA ILE A 721 8.64 -20.29 -8.89
C ILE A 721 9.63 -21.45 -8.80
N LEU A 722 10.89 -21.22 -8.42
CA LEU A 722 11.93 -22.26 -8.48
C LEU A 722 11.82 -23.26 -7.33
N LEU A 723 11.65 -22.81 -6.08
CA LEU A 723 11.53 -23.71 -4.93
C LEU A 723 10.37 -24.74 -5.06
N PRO A 724 9.14 -24.36 -5.48
CA PRO A 724 8.04 -25.32 -5.63
C PRO A 724 8.19 -26.28 -6.83
N ILE A 725 9.21 -26.09 -7.67
CA ILE A 725 9.60 -27.07 -8.70
C ILE A 725 10.74 -27.97 -8.18
N ILE A 726 11.72 -27.39 -7.49
CA ILE A 726 12.92 -28.10 -7.04
C ILE A 726 12.64 -28.99 -5.83
N GLU A 727 11.87 -28.53 -4.84
CA GLU A 727 11.64 -29.30 -3.62
C GLU A 727 10.88 -30.63 -3.85
N PRO A 728 9.80 -30.69 -4.67
CA PRO A 728 9.18 -31.96 -5.02
C PRO A 728 10.15 -32.88 -5.78
N LEU A 729 10.97 -32.36 -6.70
CA LEU A 729 11.99 -33.15 -7.38
C LEU A 729 13.02 -33.74 -6.40
N LEU A 730 13.47 -32.96 -5.41
CA LEU A 730 14.39 -33.45 -4.37
C LEU A 730 13.78 -34.59 -3.55
N LYS A 731 12.53 -34.45 -3.10
CA LYS A 731 11.86 -35.42 -2.23
C LYS A 731 11.33 -36.65 -2.98
N GLU A 732 10.58 -36.44 -4.06
CA GLU A 732 9.85 -37.49 -4.77
C GLU A 732 10.74 -38.23 -5.77
N ALA A 733 11.43 -37.49 -6.66
CA ALA A 733 12.21 -38.09 -7.74
C ALA A 733 13.62 -38.53 -7.29
N PHE A 734 14.26 -37.76 -6.41
CA PHE A 734 15.64 -38.04 -5.97
C PHE A 734 15.75 -38.63 -4.55
N GLN A 735 14.63 -38.75 -3.82
CA GLN A 735 14.58 -39.29 -2.45
C GLN A 735 15.65 -38.67 -1.52
N SER A 736 15.91 -37.39 -1.71
CA SER A 736 16.85 -36.57 -0.95
C SER A 736 16.01 -35.78 0.05
N ASP A 737 15.82 -36.30 1.26
CA ASP A 737 14.97 -35.70 2.29
C ASP A 737 15.77 -35.41 3.57
N PRO A 738 15.70 -34.19 4.12
CA PRO A 738 16.31 -33.82 5.40
C PRO A 738 15.89 -34.68 6.59
N ALA A 739 14.63 -35.12 6.66
CA ALA A 739 14.12 -35.98 7.72
C ALA A 739 14.66 -37.42 7.65
N MET A 740 15.11 -37.86 6.47
CA MET A 740 15.73 -39.18 6.26
C MET A 740 17.28 -39.13 6.27
N GLY A 741 17.88 -37.95 6.46
CA GLY A 741 19.32 -37.74 6.39
C GLY A 741 19.93 -37.85 4.99
N THR A 742 19.14 -38.14 3.94
CA THR A 742 19.61 -38.39 2.56
C THR A 742 19.95 -37.10 1.78
N GLN A 743 20.11 -35.98 2.49
CA GLN A 743 20.44 -34.63 1.98
C GLN A 743 21.63 -34.58 1.00
N ARG A 744 22.59 -35.50 1.16
CA ARG A 744 23.81 -35.61 0.33
C ARG A 744 23.55 -36.14 -1.07
N ARG A 745 22.42 -36.83 -1.31
CA ARG A 745 22.08 -37.39 -2.62
C ARG A 745 22.16 -36.36 -3.73
N ILE A 746 21.50 -35.21 -3.50
CA ILE A 746 21.53 -34.06 -4.42
C ILE A 746 21.07 -32.73 -3.77
N GLY A 747 20.29 -32.76 -2.69
CA GLY A 747 19.69 -31.59 -2.05
C GLY A 747 20.68 -30.50 -1.62
N ILE A 748 21.76 -30.87 -0.93
CA ILE A 748 22.82 -29.92 -0.51
C ILE A 748 23.39 -29.15 -1.71
N TYR A 749 23.57 -29.81 -2.86
CA TYR A 749 24.13 -29.20 -4.05
C TYR A 749 23.16 -28.20 -4.68
N LEU A 750 21.93 -28.64 -4.99
CA LEU A 750 20.96 -27.80 -5.69
C LEU A 750 20.48 -26.61 -4.85
N VAL A 751 20.31 -26.76 -3.53
CA VAL A 751 19.93 -25.64 -2.64
C VAL A 751 21.03 -24.57 -2.60
N MET A 752 22.32 -24.96 -2.57
CA MET A 752 23.42 -23.98 -2.57
C MET A 752 23.63 -23.32 -3.94
N VAL A 753 23.45 -24.06 -5.05
CA VAL A 753 23.42 -23.44 -6.39
C VAL A 753 22.26 -22.45 -6.50
N GLN A 754 21.06 -22.83 -6.05
CA GLN A 754 19.86 -21.99 -6.10
C GLN A 754 20.03 -20.69 -5.29
N ASN A 755 20.64 -20.76 -4.09
CA ASN A 755 21.02 -19.58 -3.29
C ASN A 755 21.94 -18.62 -4.06
N ALA A 756 23.08 -19.13 -4.56
CA ALA A 756 24.04 -18.31 -5.30
C ALA A 756 23.46 -17.73 -6.60
N ALA A 757 22.78 -18.58 -7.38
CA ALA A 757 22.13 -18.19 -8.63
C ALA A 757 21.11 -17.07 -8.42
N THR A 758 20.28 -17.15 -7.37
CA THR A 758 19.27 -16.12 -7.03
C THR A 758 19.90 -14.75 -6.82
N SER A 759 20.99 -14.68 -6.03
CA SER A 759 21.66 -13.40 -5.73
C SER A 759 22.42 -12.84 -6.92
N MET A 760 22.97 -13.71 -7.77
CA MET A 760 23.81 -13.32 -8.91
C MET A 760 22.99 -12.97 -10.14
N SER A 761 22.04 -13.81 -10.56
CA SER A 761 21.21 -13.58 -11.75
C SER A 761 20.29 -12.35 -11.61
N ALA A 762 20.02 -11.92 -10.37
CA ALA A 762 19.35 -10.67 -10.08
C ALA A 762 20.12 -9.43 -10.55
N ILE A 763 21.43 -9.51 -10.81
CA ILE A 763 22.24 -8.36 -11.28
C ILE A 763 22.19 -8.22 -12.81
N CYS A 764 21.88 -9.28 -13.55
CA CYS A 764 21.91 -9.29 -15.02
C CYS A 764 20.94 -8.29 -15.69
N TRP A 765 19.87 -7.88 -15.01
CA TRP A 765 18.89 -6.92 -15.53
C TRP A 765 18.52 -5.89 -14.48
N LEU A 766 18.25 -4.66 -14.90
CA LEU A 766 17.83 -3.59 -14.01
C LEU A 766 16.54 -3.97 -13.25
N THR A 767 15.57 -4.55 -13.95
CA THR A 767 14.28 -5.01 -13.40
C THR A 767 14.32 -6.43 -12.80
N ALA A 768 15.48 -6.91 -12.32
CA ALA A 768 15.62 -8.23 -11.70
C ALA A 768 15.82 -8.21 -10.16
N GLY A 769 16.00 -7.04 -9.55
CA GLY A 769 16.13 -6.86 -8.10
C GLY A 769 15.82 -5.43 -7.70
N ALA A 770 15.01 -5.22 -6.65
CA ALA A 770 14.64 -3.89 -6.16
C ALA A 770 15.86 -2.97 -5.89
N TRP A 771 16.94 -3.55 -5.38
CA TRP A 771 18.20 -2.85 -5.09
C TRP A 771 18.93 -2.35 -6.36
N ASN A 772 18.66 -2.90 -7.55
CA ASN A 772 19.28 -2.42 -8.80
C ASN A 772 18.74 -1.06 -9.24
N ALA A 773 17.43 -0.83 -9.10
CA ALA A 773 16.83 0.46 -9.43
C ALA A 773 17.26 1.56 -8.44
N LEU A 774 17.36 1.21 -7.16
CA LEU A 774 17.96 2.04 -6.13
C LEU A 774 19.41 2.41 -6.48
N MET A 775 20.21 1.46 -6.98
CA MET A 775 21.55 1.76 -7.50
C MET A 775 21.51 2.63 -8.75
N VAL A 776 20.64 2.41 -9.74
CA VAL A 776 20.53 3.30 -10.91
C VAL A 776 20.19 4.73 -10.51
N LYS A 777 19.33 4.93 -9.50
CA LYS A 777 19.10 6.28 -8.99
C LYS A 777 20.37 6.86 -8.39
N PHE A 778 21.04 6.15 -7.47
CA PHE A 778 22.28 6.63 -6.86
C PHE A 778 23.44 6.81 -7.87
N MET A 779 23.43 6.08 -8.98
CA MET A 779 24.32 6.29 -10.11
C MET A 779 23.98 7.60 -10.82
N ALA A 780 22.71 7.87 -11.11
CA ALA A 780 22.26 9.11 -11.75
C ALA A 780 22.48 10.34 -10.83
N ASP A 781 22.23 10.23 -9.53
CA ASP A 781 22.57 11.24 -8.52
C ASP A 781 24.08 11.56 -8.56
N ALA A 782 24.93 10.57 -8.84
CA ALA A 782 26.37 10.69 -9.02
C ALA A 782 26.82 10.98 -10.49
N GLY A 783 25.91 11.42 -11.37
CA GLY A 783 26.22 11.80 -12.76
C GLY A 783 26.42 10.64 -13.74
N VAL A 784 25.94 9.44 -13.40
CA VAL A 784 26.02 8.21 -14.21
C VAL A 784 24.62 7.73 -14.58
N GLU A 785 24.03 8.33 -15.62
CA GLU A 785 22.77 7.84 -16.18
C GLU A 785 22.94 6.48 -16.87
N LEU A 786 21.99 5.56 -16.63
CA LEU A 786 22.02 4.20 -17.15
C LEU A 786 20.62 3.77 -17.62
N THR A 787 20.50 3.53 -18.93
CA THR A 787 19.31 2.87 -19.50
C THR A 787 19.25 1.40 -19.08
N TRP A 788 18.07 0.80 -19.16
CA TRP A 788 17.86 -0.63 -18.86
C TRP A 788 18.81 -1.55 -19.65
N LEU A 789 19.06 -1.23 -20.93
CA LEU A 789 20.04 -1.94 -21.77
C LEU A 789 21.49 -1.62 -21.38
N GLY A 790 21.80 -0.38 -21.01
CA GLY A 790 23.13 0.00 -20.51
C GLY A 790 23.52 -0.73 -19.23
N TRP A 791 22.55 -0.98 -18.34
CA TRP A 791 22.73 -1.83 -17.16
C TRP A 791 23.12 -3.26 -17.55
N ALA A 792 22.28 -3.90 -18.36
CA ALA A 792 22.49 -5.29 -18.79
C ALA A 792 23.81 -5.45 -19.55
N TYR A 793 24.10 -4.55 -20.51
CA TYR A 793 25.36 -4.54 -21.26
C TYR A 793 26.57 -4.41 -20.34
N SER A 794 26.56 -3.46 -19.40
CA SER A 794 27.75 -3.19 -18.60
C SER A 794 27.97 -4.15 -17.42
N LEU A 795 26.94 -4.79 -16.87
CA LEU A 795 27.08 -5.70 -15.72
C LEU A 795 26.91 -7.19 -16.05
N ALA A 796 25.99 -7.56 -16.95
CA ALA A 796 25.65 -8.97 -17.16
C ALA A 796 26.83 -9.85 -17.64
N PRO A 797 27.76 -9.41 -18.50
CA PRO A 797 28.89 -10.24 -18.92
C PRO A 797 29.76 -10.74 -17.76
N VAL A 798 30.05 -9.88 -16.79
CA VAL A 798 30.83 -10.21 -15.58
C VAL A 798 30.10 -11.25 -14.72
N VAL A 799 28.78 -11.05 -14.56
CA VAL A 799 27.91 -11.91 -13.77
C VAL A 799 27.67 -13.26 -14.45
N LEU A 800 27.60 -13.31 -15.78
CA LEU A 800 27.44 -14.54 -16.56
C LEU A 800 28.68 -15.44 -16.47
N VAL A 801 29.90 -14.87 -16.45
CA VAL A 801 31.13 -15.64 -16.18
C VAL A 801 31.11 -16.24 -14.76
N ALA A 802 30.65 -15.47 -13.77
CA ALA A 802 30.50 -15.98 -12.41
C ALA A 802 29.39 -17.06 -12.30
N LEU A 803 28.25 -16.90 -12.98
CA LEU A 803 27.20 -17.92 -13.08
C LEU A 803 27.65 -19.18 -13.86
N ALA A 804 28.65 -19.09 -14.72
CA ALA A 804 29.28 -20.25 -15.34
C ALA A 804 30.22 -20.98 -14.36
N ALA A 805 31.01 -20.25 -13.56
CA ALA A 805 31.99 -20.85 -12.65
C ALA A 805 31.37 -21.43 -11.36
N VAL A 806 30.41 -20.74 -10.76
CA VAL A 806 29.89 -21.06 -9.42
C VAL A 806 29.20 -22.43 -9.33
N PRO A 807 28.40 -22.92 -10.30
CA PRO A 807 27.83 -24.26 -10.28
C PRO A 807 28.88 -25.38 -10.23
N LEU A 808 30.05 -25.18 -10.85
CA LEU A 808 31.18 -26.13 -10.82
C LEU A 808 31.93 -26.05 -9.47
N LEU A 809 32.14 -24.84 -8.95
CA LEU A 809 32.74 -24.62 -7.64
C LEU A 809 31.91 -25.27 -6.52
N ILE A 810 30.60 -25.05 -6.51
CA ILE A 810 29.68 -25.69 -5.56
C ILE A 810 29.63 -27.21 -5.79
N PHE A 811 29.79 -27.71 -7.03
CA PHE A 811 29.86 -29.15 -7.30
C PHE A 811 31.14 -29.77 -6.71
N ALA A 812 32.26 -29.06 -6.72
CA ALA A 812 33.49 -29.50 -6.06
C ALA A 812 33.36 -29.55 -4.52
N LEU A 813 32.75 -28.52 -3.91
CA LEU A 813 32.57 -28.39 -2.45
C LEU A 813 31.44 -29.27 -1.88
N CYS A 814 30.43 -29.56 -2.69
CA CYS A 814 29.19 -30.25 -2.34
C CYS A 814 28.86 -31.34 -3.37
N ARG A 815 29.83 -32.20 -3.70
CA ARG A 815 29.66 -33.33 -4.64
C ARG A 815 28.39 -34.13 -4.29
N PRO A 816 27.39 -34.18 -5.19
CA PRO A 816 26.19 -34.98 -5.01
C PRO A 816 26.48 -36.45 -5.34
N GLU A 817 25.75 -37.36 -4.71
CA GLU A 817 25.82 -38.81 -4.99
C GLU A 817 25.10 -39.14 -6.30
N ILE A 818 24.05 -38.39 -6.64
CA ILE A 818 23.31 -38.47 -7.91
C ILE A 818 23.93 -37.51 -8.92
N VAL A 819 24.39 -38.04 -10.06
CA VAL A 819 25.05 -37.28 -11.14
C VAL A 819 24.22 -37.21 -12.43
N ARG A 820 23.37 -38.22 -12.69
CA ARG A 820 22.39 -38.26 -13.78
C ARG A 820 20.98 -38.13 -13.21
N THR A 821 20.11 -37.42 -13.90
CA THR A 821 18.79 -36.99 -13.39
C THR A 821 17.68 -37.05 -14.46
N PRO A 822 17.54 -38.12 -15.26
CA PRO A 822 16.52 -38.21 -16.31
C PRO A 822 15.07 -38.07 -15.79
N GLU A 823 14.85 -38.30 -14.48
CA GLU A 823 13.58 -38.13 -13.78
C GLU A 823 13.12 -36.67 -13.80
N ALA A 824 14.02 -35.71 -13.56
CA ALA A 824 13.67 -34.27 -13.61
C ALA A 824 13.30 -33.81 -15.02
N ARG A 825 13.97 -34.36 -16.05
CA ARG A 825 13.56 -34.13 -17.45
C ARG A 825 12.17 -34.73 -17.71
N THR A 826 11.92 -35.96 -17.29
CA THR A 826 10.63 -36.64 -17.52
C THR A 826 9.48 -35.91 -16.82
N ALA A 827 9.67 -35.50 -15.56
CA ALA A 827 8.71 -34.70 -14.81
C ALA A 827 8.44 -33.34 -15.50
N ALA A 828 9.48 -32.67 -16.00
CA ALA A 828 9.31 -31.43 -16.76
C ALA A 828 8.55 -31.65 -18.09
N GLU A 829 8.82 -32.74 -18.81
CA GLU A 829 8.06 -33.12 -20.02
C GLU A 829 6.59 -33.45 -19.72
N GLU A 830 6.29 -34.10 -18.60
CA GLU A 830 4.92 -34.39 -18.19
C GLU A 830 4.15 -33.13 -17.80
N ARG A 831 4.73 -32.27 -16.93
CA ARG A 831 4.12 -31.00 -16.53
C ARG A 831 3.87 -30.09 -17.74
N LEU A 832 4.78 -30.05 -18.72
CA LEU A 832 4.55 -29.30 -19.97
C LEU A 832 3.39 -29.85 -20.82
N ARG A 833 3.15 -31.17 -20.83
CA ARG A 833 1.97 -31.75 -21.51
C ARG A 833 0.66 -31.38 -20.81
N GLN A 834 0.67 -31.31 -19.48
CA GLN A 834 -0.49 -30.87 -18.68
C GLN A 834 -0.83 -29.38 -18.89
N ILE A 835 0.16 -28.54 -19.23
CA ILE A 835 0.05 -27.07 -19.28
C ILE A 835 -0.10 -26.53 -20.73
N ALA A 836 -0.37 -27.39 -21.72
CA ALA A 836 -0.25 -27.11 -23.16
C ALA A 836 -1.37 -26.24 -23.79
N THR A 837 -1.76 -25.12 -23.18
CA THR A 837 -2.61 -24.08 -23.81
C THR A 837 -2.20 -22.67 -23.37
N GLU A 838 -2.49 -21.67 -24.22
CA GLU A 838 -2.31 -20.22 -24.01
C GLU A 838 -0.84 -19.71 -23.97
N VAL A 839 -0.56 -18.67 -24.76
CA VAL A 839 0.72 -17.93 -24.84
C VAL A 839 0.45 -16.51 -25.32
N ALA A 840 0.83 -15.49 -24.54
CA ALA A 840 1.36 -14.18 -25.00
C ALA A 840 1.73 -13.31 -23.79
N THR A 841 2.72 -12.42 -23.94
CA THR A 841 3.05 -11.36 -22.97
C THR A 841 3.38 -10.06 -23.68
N LEU A 842 2.86 -8.95 -23.16
CA LEU A 842 3.28 -7.57 -23.45
C LEU A 842 3.42 -6.81 -22.11
N GLY A 843 3.58 -5.48 -22.10
CA GLY A 843 3.71 -4.68 -20.87
C GLY A 843 2.39 -4.49 -20.09
N VAL A 844 2.43 -3.95 -18.87
CA VAL A 844 1.30 -3.85 -17.91
C VAL A 844 -0.02 -3.39 -18.55
N ALA A 845 -0.02 -2.26 -19.25
CA ALA A 845 -1.22 -1.72 -19.89
C ALA A 845 -1.82 -2.70 -20.92
N ALA A 846 -0.97 -3.39 -21.70
CA ALA A 846 -1.43 -4.43 -22.63
C ALA A 846 -1.90 -5.69 -21.89
N LEU A 847 -1.30 -6.08 -20.76
CA LEU A 847 -1.73 -7.22 -19.96
C LEU A 847 -3.10 -6.98 -19.28
N LEU A 848 -3.40 -5.74 -18.88
CA LEU A 848 -4.72 -5.31 -18.43
C LEU A 848 -5.75 -5.36 -19.57
N MET A 849 -5.43 -4.76 -20.72
CA MET A 849 -6.29 -4.76 -21.90
C MET A 849 -6.53 -6.16 -22.49
N LEU A 850 -5.61 -7.11 -22.28
CA LEU A 850 -5.72 -8.52 -22.66
C LEU A 850 -6.36 -9.41 -21.57
N GLY A 851 -6.74 -8.85 -20.41
CA GLY A 851 -7.35 -9.61 -19.30
C GLY A 851 -6.45 -10.66 -18.65
N VAL A 852 -5.12 -10.51 -18.81
CA VAL A 852 -4.11 -11.37 -18.21
C VAL A 852 -3.83 -10.98 -16.75
N ILE A 853 -4.12 -9.72 -16.41
CA ILE A 853 -4.07 -9.12 -15.07
C ILE A 853 -5.46 -8.56 -14.76
N ASP A 854 -5.99 -8.85 -13.57
CA ASP A 854 -7.15 -8.17 -12.97
C ASP A 854 -6.67 -7.03 -12.07
N VAL A 855 -7.22 -5.82 -12.24
CA VAL A 855 -6.77 -4.61 -11.50
C VAL A 855 -6.90 -4.79 -9.99
N LYS A 856 -8.00 -5.36 -9.50
CA LYS A 856 -8.29 -5.46 -8.07
C LYS A 856 -7.54 -6.64 -7.42
N ARG A 857 -7.40 -7.75 -8.14
CA ARG A 857 -6.75 -8.99 -7.64
C ARG A 857 -5.24 -9.01 -7.83
N ASP A 858 -4.70 -8.45 -8.91
CA ASP A 858 -3.30 -8.67 -9.32
C ASP A 858 -2.44 -7.39 -9.31
N ILE A 859 -3.06 -6.20 -9.22
CA ILE A 859 -2.36 -4.91 -9.06
C ILE A 859 -2.64 -4.34 -7.67
N VAL A 860 -3.88 -3.98 -7.36
CA VAL A 860 -4.25 -3.26 -6.14
C VAL A 860 -4.06 -4.10 -4.86
N SER A 861 -4.01 -5.43 -4.97
CA SER A 861 -3.62 -6.31 -3.85
C SER A 861 -2.15 -6.79 -3.90
N ASP A 862 -1.29 -6.23 -4.76
CA ASP A 862 0.14 -6.53 -4.78
C ASP A 862 0.86 -5.86 -3.59
N SER A 863 0.71 -6.49 -2.42
CA SER A 863 1.42 -6.15 -1.19
C SER A 863 2.94 -6.06 -1.36
N GLY A 864 3.53 -6.80 -2.31
CA GLY A 864 4.96 -6.71 -2.60
C GLY A 864 5.34 -5.41 -3.31
N ALA A 865 4.47 -4.91 -4.20
CA ALA A 865 4.64 -3.62 -4.86
C ALA A 865 4.45 -2.46 -3.87
N PHE A 866 3.40 -2.47 -3.04
CA PHE A 866 3.09 -1.33 -2.17
C PHE A 866 3.94 -1.23 -0.91
N ASP A 867 4.42 -2.35 -0.34
CA ASP A 867 5.50 -2.30 0.66
C ASP A 867 6.73 -1.61 0.05
N LEU A 868 7.13 -2.02 -1.15
CA LEU A 868 8.26 -1.44 -1.85
C LEU A 868 8.05 0.05 -2.16
N LEU A 869 6.87 0.48 -2.59
CA LEU A 869 6.57 1.88 -2.86
C LEU A 869 6.89 2.77 -1.65
N ILE A 870 6.48 2.36 -0.45
CA ILE A 870 6.60 3.18 0.76
C ILE A 870 8.06 3.29 1.21
N TRP A 871 8.78 2.17 1.42
CA TRP A 871 10.17 2.29 1.87
C TRP A 871 11.13 2.77 0.77
N PHE A 872 10.88 2.44 -0.50
CA PHE A 872 11.78 2.84 -1.59
C PHE A 872 11.73 4.35 -1.79
N ALA A 873 10.54 4.94 -1.87
CA ALA A 873 10.34 6.39 -1.98
C ALA A 873 11.03 7.16 -0.85
N VAL A 874 10.89 6.71 0.41
CA VAL A 874 11.47 7.37 1.58
C VAL A 874 13.01 7.32 1.58
N LEU A 875 13.61 6.17 1.26
CA LEU A 875 15.07 6.05 1.21
C LEU A 875 15.67 6.79 0.00
N VAL A 876 14.95 6.79 -1.13
CA VAL A 876 15.25 7.60 -2.33
C VAL A 876 15.24 9.10 -2.02
N MET A 877 14.24 9.54 -1.27
CA MET A 877 14.08 10.93 -0.84
C MET A 877 15.24 11.36 0.06
N TYR A 878 15.54 10.64 1.15
CA TYR A 878 16.62 11.05 2.07
C TYR A 878 17.97 11.19 1.37
N ALA A 879 18.32 10.23 0.51
CA ALA A 879 19.55 10.28 -0.26
C ALA A 879 19.58 11.51 -1.19
N ALA A 880 18.47 11.80 -1.89
CA ALA A 880 18.35 12.97 -2.77
C ALA A 880 18.47 14.30 -2.02
N GLN A 881 17.86 14.44 -0.84
CA GLN A 881 17.96 15.67 -0.04
C GLN A 881 19.37 15.83 0.56
N LEU A 882 20.02 14.74 1.00
CA LEU A 882 21.40 14.77 1.50
C LEU A 882 22.44 15.09 0.42
N GLU A 883 22.23 14.63 -0.82
CA GLU A 883 23.08 14.99 -1.96
C GLU A 883 22.89 16.46 -2.35
N LYS A 884 21.64 16.93 -2.51
CA LYS A 884 21.33 18.36 -2.73
C LYS A 884 21.90 19.28 -1.65
N ALA A 885 21.99 18.79 -0.41
CA ALA A 885 22.58 19.48 0.73
C ALA A 885 24.13 19.39 0.80
N GLY A 886 24.78 18.66 -0.11
CA GLY A 886 26.24 18.48 -0.14
C GLY A 886 26.82 17.63 0.99
N PHE A 887 25.99 16.89 1.74
CA PHE A 887 26.43 16.13 2.92
C PHE A 887 27.51 15.09 2.57
N TRP A 888 27.35 14.38 1.47
CA TRP A 888 28.30 13.34 1.04
C TRP A 888 29.64 13.91 0.59
N SER A 889 29.66 15.14 0.04
CA SER A 889 30.87 15.90 -0.28
C SER A 889 31.62 16.35 0.99
N TRP A 890 30.90 16.84 2.01
CA TRP A 890 31.49 17.14 3.31
C TRP A 890 32.09 15.89 3.97
N LEU A 891 31.38 14.74 3.91
CA LEU A 891 31.81 13.50 4.55
C LEU A 891 33.05 12.90 3.88
N SER A 892 33.10 12.86 2.54
CA SER A 892 34.27 12.33 1.83
C SER A 892 35.51 13.21 2.02
N GLY A 893 35.34 14.52 2.21
CA GLY A 893 36.39 15.45 2.63
C GLY A 893 37.04 15.13 3.98
N LYS A 894 36.47 14.23 4.80
CA LYS A 894 37.07 13.71 6.04
C LYS A 894 37.79 12.36 5.87
N ILE A 895 37.58 11.64 4.76
CA ILE A 895 38.03 10.26 4.57
C ILE A 895 39.25 10.24 3.64
N ASN A 896 40.45 10.29 4.23
CA ASN A 896 41.69 10.45 3.47
C ASN A 896 42.27 9.11 2.96
N LEU A 897 41.74 8.60 1.84
CA LEU A 897 42.26 7.41 1.14
C LEU A 897 43.22 7.73 -0.04
N ARG A 898 43.63 8.99 -0.20
CA ARG A 898 44.41 9.48 -1.36
C ARG A 898 45.86 8.96 -1.45
N SER A 899 46.30 8.13 -0.50
CA SER A 899 47.61 7.48 -0.49
C SER A 899 47.67 6.18 -1.32
N LEU A 900 46.53 5.67 -1.78
CA LEU A 900 46.45 4.50 -2.66
C LEU A 900 46.16 4.93 -4.11
N SER A 901 46.70 4.19 -5.09
CA SER A 901 46.30 4.37 -6.48
C SER A 901 44.86 3.85 -6.72
N PRO A 902 44.13 4.35 -7.73
CA PRO A 902 42.69 4.10 -7.85
C PRO A 902 42.28 2.62 -7.94
N TYR A 903 43.07 1.77 -8.60
CA TYR A 903 42.75 0.34 -8.77
C TYR A 903 42.84 -0.45 -7.45
N PRO A 904 43.96 -0.43 -6.69
CA PRO A 904 44.00 -1.00 -5.33
C PRO A 904 42.98 -0.36 -4.37
N CYS A 905 42.74 0.95 -4.47
CA CYS A 905 41.73 1.63 -3.65
C CYS A 905 40.34 1.05 -3.89
N LEU A 906 39.91 0.92 -5.15
CA LEU A 906 38.63 0.32 -5.51
C LEU A 906 38.54 -1.15 -5.07
N CYS A 907 39.62 -1.94 -5.17
CA CYS A 907 39.65 -3.31 -4.64
C CYS A 907 39.32 -3.34 -3.13
N VAL A 908 39.93 -2.47 -2.33
CA VAL A 908 39.68 -2.38 -0.88
C VAL A 908 38.24 -1.93 -0.60
N ILE A 909 37.74 -0.92 -1.31
CA ILE A 909 36.37 -0.40 -1.13
C ILE A 909 35.32 -1.47 -1.50
N CYS A 910 35.51 -2.18 -2.62
CA CYS A 910 34.64 -3.30 -3.03
C CYS A 910 34.68 -4.48 -2.04
N LEU A 911 35.85 -4.78 -1.45
CA LEU A 911 35.98 -5.82 -0.43
C LEU A 911 35.24 -5.41 0.85
N LEU A 912 35.42 -4.18 1.34
CA LEU A 912 34.72 -3.64 2.51
C LEU A 912 33.20 -3.61 2.29
N PHE A 913 32.73 -3.18 1.11
CA PHE A 913 31.32 -3.18 0.76
C PHE A 913 30.74 -4.60 0.66
N THR A 914 31.53 -5.57 0.20
CA THR A 914 31.13 -6.99 0.18
C THR A 914 31.03 -7.56 1.60
N LEU A 915 32.04 -7.29 2.45
CA LEU A 915 32.08 -7.76 3.83
C LEU A 915 31.00 -7.13 4.72
N SER A 916 30.55 -5.90 4.44
CA SER A 916 29.46 -5.29 5.20
C SER A 916 28.14 -6.08 5.10
N GLN A 917 27.95 -6.91 4.06
CA GLN A 917 26.78 -7.79 3.92
C GLN A 917 26.58 -8.77 5.10
N TYR A 918 27.63 -9.13 5.84
CA TYR A 918 27.50 -9.94 7.06
C TYR A 918 26.64 -9.27 8.15
N ALA A 919 26.59 -7.93 8.17
CA ALA A 919 25.85 -7.12 9.14
C ALA A 919 24.44 -6.72 8.67
N PHE A 920 24.01 -7.14 7.48
CA PHE A 920 22.70 -6.78 6.90
C PHE A 920 21.89 -8.02 6.52
N ALA A 921 20.62 -8.08 6.94
CA ALA A 921 19.65 -9.09 6.49
C ALA A 921 19.04 -8.77 5.10
N SER A 922 19.28 -7.57 4.57
CA SER A 922 18.72 -7.13 3.29
C SER A 922 19.80 -6.49 2.41
N ILE A 923 19.95 -7.01 1.19
CA ILE A 923 20.79 -6.40 0.13
C ILE A 923 20.31 -4.97 -0.14
N THR A 924 18.99 -4.77 -0.20
CA THR A 924 18.36 -3.47 -0.42
C THR A 924 18.70 -2.47 0.70
N ALA A 925 18.60 -2.88 1.97
CA ALA A 925 18.95 -2.01 3.09
C ALA A 925 20.45 -1.66 3.08
N ARG A 926 21.33 -2.61 2.73
CA ARG A 926 22.78 -2.34 2.56
C ARG A 926 23.06 -1.34 1.44
N VAL A 927 22.37 -1.47 0.31
CA VAL A 927 22.50 -0.53 -0.82
C VAL A 927 22.01 0.86 -0.40
N ALA A 928 20.82 0.97 0.20
CA ALA A 928 20.28 2.25 0.69
C ALA A 928 21.21 2.94 1.69
N ALA A 929 21.80 2.17 2.61
CA ALA A 929 22.67 2.66 3.66
C ALA A 929 24.05 3.11 3.17
N LEU A 930 24.69 2.31 2.32
CA LEU A 930 26.13 2.39 2.09
C LEU A 930 26.53 2.69 0.64
N TYR A 931 25.68 2.45 -0.35
CA TYR A 931 26.08 2.58 -1.75
C TYR A 931 26.49 4.03 -2.14
N PRO A 932 25.73 5.09 -1.83
CA PRO A 932 26.12 6.47 -2.16
C PRO A 932 27.45 6.86 -1.51
N ALA A 933 27.60 6.54 -0.21
CA ALA A 933 28.82 6.82 0.54
C ALA A 933 30.04 6.10 -0.07
N PHE A 934 29.93 4.82 -0.44
CA PHE A 934 31.04 4.05 -1.00
C PHE A 934 31.38 4.49 -2.44
N VAL A 935 30.41 4.93 -3.24
CA VAL A 935 30.67 5.60 -4.53
C VAL A 935 31.45 6.90 -4.29
N GLN A 936 30.97 7.78 -3.43
CA GLN A 936 31.59 9.09 -3.21
C GLN A 936 32.99 9.01 -2.58
N ILE A 937 33.23 8.03 -1.69
CA ILE A 937 34.56 7.71 -1.17
C ILE A 937 35.50 7.25 -2.31
N SER A 938 35.01 6.41 -3.23
CA SER A 938 35.80 5.96 -4.39
C SER A 938 36.19 7.13 -5.30
N VAL A 939 35.22 7.99 -5.65
CA VAL A 939 35.45 9.18 -6.50
C VAL A 939 36.42 10.15 -5.82
N SER A 940 36.29 10.37 -4.51
CA SER A 940 37.16 11.26 -3.73
C SER A 940 38.61 10.75 -3.57
N ALA A 941 38.81 9.45 -3.80
CA ALA A 941 40.11 8.78 -3.90
C ALA A 941 40.65 8.68 -5.36
N GLY A 942 39.98 9.31 -6.33
CA GLY A 942 40.42 9.35 -7.74
C GLY A 942 39.99 8.16 -8.60
N VAL A 943 39.01 7.37 -8.18
CA VAL A 943 38.41 6.33 -9.02
C VAL A 943 37.38 6.96 -9.97
N PRO A 944 37.42 6.66 -11.30
CA PRO A 944 36.38 7.12 -12.22
C PRO A 944 34.99 6.65 -11.79
N VAL A 945 34.04 7.58 -11.66
CA VAL A 945 32.69 7.32 -11.11
C VAL A 945 31.95 6.20 -11.86
N GLN A 946 32.12 6.15 -13.19
CA GLN A 946 31.59 5.10 -14.07
C GLN A 946 32.03 3.69 -13.64
N VAL A 947 33.27 3.52 -13.17
CA VAL A 947 33.80 2.24 -12.69
C VAL A 947 33.38 1.98 -11.25
N ALA A 948 33.50 2.98 -10.37
CA ALA A 948 33.16 2.84 -8.95
C ALA A 948 31.72 2.35 -8.76
N CYS A 949 30.77 2.99 -9.45
CA CYS A 949 29.37 2.60 -9.47
C CYS A 949 29.15 1.14 -9.89
N ARG A 950 29.70 0.73 -11.04
CA ARG A 950 29.51 -0.61 -11.59
C ARG A 950 30.17 -1.70 -10.74
N ALA A 951 31.34 -1.40 -10.17
CA ALA A 951 32.06 -2.30 -9.27
C ALA A 951 31.26 -2.59 -7.98
N LEU A 952 30.72 -1.55 -7.35
CA LEU A 952 29.86 -1.68 -6.17
C LEU A 952 28.53 -2.38 -6.49
N ALA A 953 27.98 -2.18 -7.69
CA ALA A 953 26.78 -2.87 -8.14
C ALA A 953 26.99 -4.39 -8.30
N VAL A 954 28.10 -4.83 -8.89
CA VAL A 954 28.45 -6.26 -8.95
C VAL A 954 28.64 -6.84 -7.54
N CYS A 955 29.17 -6.07 -6.59
CA CYS A 955 29.30 -6.48 -5.18
C CYS A 955 27.96 -6.71 -4.44
N THR A 956 26.80 -6.48 -5.07
CA THR A 956 25.51 -6.93 -4.52
C THR A 956 25.32 -8.44 -4.56
N TRP A 957 26.14 -9.19 -5.32
CA TRP A 957 26.11 -10.66 -5.34
C TRP A 957 26.37 -11.33 -3.99
N ALA A 958 26.86 -10.56 -3.01
CA ALA A 958 27.13 -10.98 -1.63
C ALA A 958 25.89 -11.52 -0.90
N GLY A 959 24.69 -11.32 -1.44
CA GLY A 959 23.43 -11.83 -0.89
C GLY A 959 23.39 -13.34 -0.58
N HIS A 960 24.27 -14.15 -1.17
CA HIS A 960 24.30 -15.61 -0.94
C HIS A 960 25.10 -16.05 0.32
N ILE A 961 25.87 -15.14 0.94
CA ILE A 961 26.94 -15.49 1.89
C ILE A 961 26.41 -16.06 3.20
N THR A 962 25.35 -15.50 3.78
CA THR A 962 24.77 -15.96 5.05
C THR A 962 23.36 -16.55 4.85
N PRO A 963 22.82 -17.31 5.82
CA PRO A 963 21.43 -17.78 5.78
C PRO A 963 20.38 -16.67 5.82
N TYR A 964 20.78 -15.41 6.03
CA TYR A 964 19.89 -14.26 6.22
C TYR A 964 20.19 -13.07 5.30
N SER A 965 21.29 -13.05 4.54
CA SER A 965 21.73 -11.88 3.76
C SER A 965 20.84 -11.50 2.55
N CYS A 966 19.86 -12.34 2.23
CA CYS A 966 18.80 -12.07 1.26
C CYS A 966 17.52 -12.77 1.73
N THR A 967 16.34 -12.20 1.47
CA THR A 967 15.05 -12.72 1.97
C THR A 967 14.66 -14.10 1.41
N SER A 968 15.32 -14.58 0.34
CA SER A 968 15.21 -15.96 -0.13
C SER A 968 15.93 -16.98 0.77
N ASN A 969 16.96 -16.56 1.49
CA ASN A 969 17.90 -17.47 2.16
C ASN A 969 17.30 -18.15 3.40
N PRO A 970 16.48 -17.47 4.24
CA PRO A 970 15.79 -18.13 5.35
C PRO A 970 14.85 -19.24 4.87
N ALA A 971 14.20 -19.09 3.72
CA ALA A 971 13.37 -20.15 3.13
C ALA A 971 14.22 -21.37 2.74
N TYR A 972 15.34 -21.16 2.03
CA TYR A 972 16.26 -22.22 1.63
C TYR A 972 16.95 -22.92 2.81
N TYR A 973 17.31 -22.17 3.85
CA TYR A 973 17.90 -22.70 5.07
C TYR A 973 16.86 -23.46 5.91
N GLY A 974 15.63 -22.94 5.98
CA GLY A 974 14.49 -23.54 6.70
C GLY A 974 14.07 -24.91 6.17
N LEU A 975 14.41 -25.26 4.92
CA LEU A 975 14.25 -26.61 4.39
C LEU A 975 15.09 -27.66 5.16
N GLY A 976 16.16 -27.25 5.85
CA GLY A 976 17.02 -28.16 6.62
C GLY A 976 18.06 -28.95 5.81
N TYR A 977 18.14 -28.80 4.48
CA TYR A 977 19.13 -29.49 3.64
C TYR A 977 20.59 -29.15 3.96
N VAL A 978 20.87 -27.91 4.41
CA VAL A 978 22.24 -27.39 4.50
C VAL A 978 22.52 -26.93 5.94
N THR A 979 23.50 -27.56 6.59
CA THR A 979 23.95 -27.13 7.92
C THR A 979 24.64 -25.77 7.85
N SER A 980 24.45 -24.93 8.88
CA SER A 980 25.01 -23.57 8.93
C SER A 980 26.52 -23.54 8.75
N LYS A 981 27.28 -24.46 9.36
CA LYS A 981 28.74 -24.58 9.13
C LYS A 981 29.09 -24.76 7.63
N ARG A 982 28.27 -25.49 6.88
CA ARG A 982 28.49 -25.71 5.44
C ARG A 982 28.03 -24.52 4.60
N TRP A 983 26.94 -23.86 4.98
CA TRP A 983 26.47 -22.63 4.33
C TRP A 983 27.55 -21.55 4.33
N TRP A 984 28.08 -21.22 5.52
CA TRP A 984 29.07 -20.15 5.68
C TRP A 984 30.40 -20.50 4.99
N LEU A 985 30.86 -21.76 5.06
CA LEU A 985 32.06 -22.22 4.37
C LEU A 985 31.96 -22.04 2.84
N VAL A 986 30.84 -22.49 2.25
CA VAL A 986 30.61 -22.35 0.80
C VAL A 986 30.41 -20.88 0.42
N GLY A 987 29.69 -20.11 1.23
CA GLY A 987 29.48 -18.67 1.03
C GLY A 987 30.80 -17.88 0.97
N ILE A 988 31.74 -18.15 1.89
CA ILE A 988 33.09 -17.54 1.86
C ILE A 988 33.85 -17.92 0.59
N VAL A 989 33.85 -19.20 0.19
CA VAL A 989 34.60 -19.65 -0.99
C VAL A 989 34.00 -19.09 -2.29
N VAL A 990 32.67 -19.03 -2.41
CA VAL A 990 32.00 -18.40 -3.56
C VAL A 990 32.23 -16.88 -3.57
N MET A 991 32.19 -16.20 -2.42
CA MET A 991 32.54 -14.78 -2.29
C MET A 991 33.96 -14.48 -2.80
N VAL A 992 34.96 -15.28 -2.41
CA VAL A 992 36.35 -15.10 -2.83
C VAL A 992 36.52 -15.31 -4.34
N VAL A 993 35.93 -16.37 -4.90
CA VAL A 993 36.01 -16.63 -6.36
C VAL A 993 35.28 -15.53 -7.15
N ASN A 994 34.11 -15.09 -6.69
CA ASN A 994 33.41 -13.96 -7.31
C ASN A 994 34.24 -12.67 -7.24
N PHE A 995 34.87 -12.35 -6.09
CA PHE A 995 35.75 -11.19 -5.97
C PHE A 995 36.93 -11.23 -6.94
N ILE A 996 37.55 -12.40 -7.14
CA ILE A 996 38.60 -12.61 -8.16
C ILE A 996 38.05 -12.34 -9.57
N ILE A 997 36.83 -12.78 -9.89
CA ILE A 997 36.18 -12.53 -11.19
C ILE A 997 35.88 -11.02 -11.39
N LEU A 998 35.48 -10.28 -10.35
CA LEU A 998 35.31 -8.82 -10.44
C LEU A 998 36.65 -8.11 -10.74
N VAL A 999 37.71 -8.46 -10.01
CA VAL A 999 39.02 -7.81 -10.12
C VAL A 999 39.71 -8.12 -11.45
N THR A 1000 39.46 -9.29 -12.03
CA THR A 1000 40.04 -9.74 -13.31
C THR A 1000 39.12 -9.43 -14.50
N VAL A 1001 37.96 -10.08 -14.57
CA VAL A 1001 37.01 -9.99 -15.69
C VAL A 1001 36.24 -8.68 -15.66
N GLY A 1002 35.76 -8.24 -14.49
CA GLY A 1002 34.98 -7.01 -14.36
C GLY A 1002 35.77 -5.76 -14.73
N PHE A 1003 36.88 -5.53 -14.05
CA PHE A 1003 37.75 -4.38 -14.32
C PHE A 1003 38.36 -4.41 -15.73
N GLY A 1004 38.75 -5.59 -16.24
CA GLY A 1004 39.22 -5.76 -17.61
C GLY A 1004 38.14 -5.45 -18.66
N TYR A 1005 36.90 -5.91 -18.44
CA TYR A 1005 35.78 -5.60 -19.33
C TYR A 1005 35.46 -4.11 -19.36
N TRP A 1006 35.39 -3.44 -18.20
CA TRP A 1006 35.16 -1.99 -18.15
C TRP A 1006 36.33 -1.16 -18.70
N TRP A 1007 37.54 -1.72 -18.76
CA TRP A 1007 38.68 -1.10 -19.47
C TRP A 1007 38.52 -1.20 -20.98
N ILE A 1008 38.06 -2.35 -21.51
CA ILE A 1008 37.71 -2.52 -22.92
C ILE A 1008 36.56 -1.56 -23.32
N LEU A 1009 35.57 -1.37 -22.44
CA LEU A 1009 34.49 -0.38 -22.65
C LEU A 1009 34.93 1.08 -22.46
N GLY A 1010 36.18 1.33 -22.06
CA GLY A 1010 36.72 2.68 -21.88
C GLY A 1010 36.26 3.43 -20.63
N TYR A 1011 35.52 2.80 -19.70
CA TYR A 1011 34.98 3.47 -18.50
C TYR A 1011 36.04 3.92 -17.48
N TRP A 1012 37.28 3.47 -17.62
CA TRP A 1012 38.43 3.91 -16.81
C TRP A 1012 39.10 5.20 -17.33
N LYS A 1013 38.55 5.83 -18.38
CA LYS A 1013 39.05 7.08 -18.98
C LYS A 1013 38.28 8.30 -18.50
#